data_AF-A0A0N5CD74-F1
#
_entry.id   AF-A0A0N5CD74-F1
#
_cell.length_a   1.000
_cell.length_b   1.000
_cell.length_c   1.000
_cell.angle_alpha   90.00
_cell.angle_beta   90.00
_cell.angle_gamma   90.00
#
_symmetry.space_group_name_H-M   'P 1'
#
loop_
_entity.id
_entity.type
_entity.pdbx_description
1 polymer ?
#
loop_
_entity_poly.entity_id
_entity_poly.type
_entity_poly.pdbx_seq_one_letter_code
_entity_poly.pdbx_strand_id
1 'polypeptide(L)'
;MTEYSHLHHSICKHCLCDQQLATITCTGQKLYIQTIKLPKWAEVLHIYNVNMKHLPHFTYNTNLRVLRINNAKMEVLHPLSFISIPNLETVHFADNMISNLPENVFQPLHKLRILNLARNKINDIGIFESILPIDVILEQFVLDGNTLERTSMVEDNHDYGTFPLTKQLHLSNTGIIGITKDHFILSRSTNYFNGNWTMIPFSYQQWSLLKYLDISWNKKLKIDATALELMNNITTLQLDHIILPNGFMKWLDNKSKAKHVQIAYATLNDEETMYDNGDDINEWIYCNQDLEYLDISGLGVIEIILPKHCNLKYLYAQNNRIYNFKFYNPSFKKIYFDNNNFHEFPSPDVGIALDQLEVFSISHNYIRKISANTFHYYPTLDYLDISSNQLYYIDNDAFPSLGLRIKFLNVSNNHLASFVHPILPSLNVLDLSYNQLTSLDPELFAGLPSIRRLILDHNYQIDMECKLLPNNCWLDSINLLSSLVELQLSSTSLHSFPNLSTFSNLKVLTLANNKIHSIEDSVLPKCLTHLDLSNNLIHNLSTISVTKLSCLHDLKISYNPLECHCSLEKFYTILQADDLFYDQNAYYCFSNRWQYPLSTYLQSTVSCESTDTYTSIPSFSHVLGIFVIFIAMFFGALFILTRLNSLITRYNLLSFNYRPVKTLDEPIDL
;
A
#
# COMPACT_ATOMS: atom_id res chain seq x y z
N MET A 1 -35.87 48.65 -21.87
CA MET A 1 -36.16 47.71 -20.76
C MET A 1 -36.65 46.43 -21.44
N THR A 2 -35.96 45.30 -21.41
CA THR A 2 -35.01 44.78 -20.40
C THR A 2 -33.59 44.54 -20.94
N GLU A 3 -32.62 44.41 -20.04
CA GLU A 3 -31.19 44.38 -20.36
C GLU A 3 -30.67 42.98 -20.75
N TYR A 4 -29.81 42.95 -21.77
CA TYR A 4 -28.78 41.92 -21.87
C TYR A 4 -27.71 42.21 -20.80
N SER A 5 -27.48 41.28 -19.87
CA SER A 5 -26.31 41.32 -18.99
C SER A 5 -25.54 40.00 -19.03
N HIS A 6 -24.22 40.10 -19.17
CA HIS A 6 -23.34 38.95 -19.31
C HIS A 6 -23.21 38.20 -17.98
N LEU A 7 -23.63 36.93 -17.94
CA LEU A 7 -23.49 36.07 -16.77
C LEU A 7 -22.03 35.63 -16.56
N HIS A 8 -21.23 36.47 -15.91
CA HIS A 8 -19.88 36.11 -15.45
C HIS A 8 -19.95 35.06 -14.34
N HIS A 9 -19.54 33.82 -14.65
CA HIS A 9 -19.61 32.69 -13.73
C HIS A 9 -18.44 32.69 -12.71
N SER A 10 -18.77 32.51 -11.42
CA SER A 10 -17.78 32.28 -10.36
C SER A 10 -17.22 30.86 -10.45
N ILE A 11 -15.92 30.69 -10.19
CA ILE A 11 -15.23 29.38 -10.23
C ILE A 11 -15.87 28.33 -9.31
N CYS A 12 -16.49 28.76 -8.20
CA CYS A 12 -17.20 27.89 -7.25
C CYS A 12 -18.47 27.21 -7.82
N LYS A 13 -18.86 27.49 -9.08
CA LYS A 13 -19.89 26.70 -9.78
C LYS A 13 -19.35 25.39 -10.37
N HIS A 14 -18.04 25.25 -10.50
CA HIS A 14 -17.38 24.12 -11.17
C HIS A 14 -16.27 23.47 -10.33
N CYS A 15 -15.92 24.07 -9.20
CA CYS A 15 -14.86 23.63 -8.30
C CYS A 15 -15.37 23.67 -6.85
N LEU A 16 -14.79 22.82 -6.00
CA LEU A 16 -15.05 22.84 -4.56
C LEU A 16 -14.44 24.12 -3.96
N CYS A 17 -15.24 24.88 -3.22
CA CYS A 17 -14.81 26.12 -2.57
C CYS A 17 -15.00 26.02 -1.06
N ASP A 18 -13.90 25.98 -0.32
CA ASP A 18 -13.88 25.99 1.14
C ASP A 18 -13.44 27.37 1.65
N GLN A 19 -14.39 28.10 2.22
CA GLN A 19 -14.14 29.44 2.77
C GLN A 19 -13.45 29.40 4.15
N GLN A 20 -13.53 28.30 4.91
CA GLN A 20 -12.82 28.17 6.20
C GLN A 20 -11.32 27.93 5.97
N LEU A 21 -10.98 27.12 4.96
CA LEU A 21 -9.60 26.86 4.54
C LEU A 21 -9.07 27.84 3.50
N ALA A 22 -9.85 28.88 3.14
CA ALA A 22 -9.53 29.85 2.07
C ALA A 22 -9.11 29.21 0.73
N THR A 23 -9.58 27.99 0.46
CA THR A 23 -9.06 27.08 -0.57
C THR A 23 -10.11 26.77 -1.63
N ILE A 24 -9.67 26.72 -2.89
CA ILE A 24 -10.49 26.32 -4.04
C ILE A 24 -9.81 25.15 -4.73
N THR A 25 -10.57 24.07 -4.96
CA THR A 25 -10.08 22.82 -5.55
C THR A 25 -10.88 22.44 -6.78
N CYS A 26 -10.20 22.43 -7.93
CA CYS A 26 -10.74 22.08 -9.23
C CYS A 26 -10.18 20.75 -9.73
N THR A 27 -11.03 19.81 -10.14
CA THR A 27 -10.59 18.57 -10.78
C THR A 27 -11.61 18.06 -11.80
N GLY A 28 -11.15 17.29 -12.78
CA GLY A 28 -11.99 16.63 -13.77
C GLY A 28 -11.56 16.90 -15.21
N GLN A 29 -11.40 15.84 -15.99
CA GLN A 29 -10.85 15.91 -17.36
C GLN A 29 -11.75 16.65 -18.37
N LYS A 30 -13.04 16.85 -18.05
CA LYS A 30 -14.00 17.61 -18.86
C LYS A 30 -14.09 19.10 -18.47
N LEU A 31 -13.36 19.53 -17.43
CA LEU A 31 -13.40 20.89 -16.93
C LEU A 31 -12.58 21.81 -17.85
N TYR A 32 -13.25 22.74 -18.53
CA TYR A 32 -12.60 23.70 -19.43
C TYR A 32 -12.65 25.11 -18.83
N ILE A 33 -11.48 25.63 -18.43
CA ILE A 33 -11.34 26.93 -17.77
C ILE A 33 -10.47 27.83 -18.64
N GLN A 34 -11.07 28.88 -19.22
CA GLN A 34 -10.32 29.94 -19.91
C GLN A 34 -10.03 31.14 -19.02
N THR A 35 -10.98 31.50 -18.15
CA THR A 35 -10.90 32.70 -17.30
C THR A 35 -11.32 32.35 -15.87
N ILE A 36 -10.50 32.75 -14.91
CA ILE A 36 -10.73 32.54 -13.48
C ILE A 36 -11.04 33.88 -12.80
N LYS A 37 -12.24 33.96 -12.22
CA LYS A 37 -12.63 35.00 -11.27
C LYS A 37 -12.69 34.39 -9.86
N LEU A 38 -11.70 34.72 -9.04
CA LEU A 38 -11.58 34.26 -7.66
C LEU A 38 -12.49 35.07 -6.71
N PRO A 39 -13.12 34.43 -5.71
CA PRO A 39 -13.67 35.11 -4.54
C PRO A 39 -12.60 35.94 -3.81
N LYS A 40 -13.02 37.01 -3.12
CA LYS A 40 -12.08 37.85 -2.34
C LYS A 40 -11.43 37.12 -1.16
N TRP A 41 -12.04 36.05 -0.64
CA TRP A 41 -11.49 35.27 0.47
C TRP A 41 -10.48 34.21 0.03
N ALA A 42 -10.34 33.91 -1.27
CA ALA A 42 -9.53 32.80 -1.75
C ALA A 42 -8.04 33.15 -1.72
N GLU A 43 -7.27 32.38 -0.96
CA GLU A 43 -5.81 32.48 -0.84
C GLU A 43 -5.09 31.32 -1.53
N VAL A 44 -5.78 30.19 -1.72
CA VAL A 44 -5.23 28.96 -2.31
C VAL A 44 -6.10 28.48 -3.47
N LEU A 45 -5.48 28.21 -4.61
CA LEU A 45 -6.13 27.56 -5.76
C LEU A 45 -5.34 26.30 -6.16
N HIS A 46 -6.01 25.15 -6.12
CA HIS A 46 -5.53 23.87 -6.63
C HIS A 46 -6.33 23.47 -7.87
N ILE A 47 -5.62 23.11 -8.94
CA ILE A 47 -6.19 22.49 -10.14
C ILE A 47 -5.39 21.22 -10.41
N TYR A 48 -6.06 20.07 -10.55
CA TYR A 48 -5.38 18.83 -10.89
C TYR A 48 -6.24 17.85 -11.69
N ASN A 49 -5.58 17.04 -12.54
CA ASN A 49 -6.24 16.08 -13.45
C ASN A 49 -7.29 16.76 -14.35
N VAL A 50 -6.84 17.81 -15.06
CA VAL A 50 -7.62 18.60 -16.03
C VAL A 50 -6.85 18.60 -17.37
N ASN A 51 -7.49 18.97 -18.47
CA ASN A 51 -6.83 19.09 -19.78
C ASN A 51 -6.75 20.56 -20.22
N MET A 52 -5.67 21.25 -19.84
CA MET A 52 -5.45 22.69 -20.10
C MET A 52 -4.06 22.93 -20.68
N LYS A 53 -3.96 23.13 -22.00
CA LYS A 53 -2.69 23.45 -22.69
C LYS A 53 -2.07 24.79 -22.28
N HIS A 54 -2.89 25.73 -21.80
CA HIS A 54 -2.51 27.09 -21.43
C HIS A 54 -2.94 27.41 -20.00
N LEU A 55 -2.21 28.30 -19.34
CA LEU A 55 -2.65 28.88 -18.07
C LEU A 55 -3.96 29.68 -18.29
N PRO A 56 -4.99 29.51 -17.45
CA PRO A 56 -6.19 30.34 -17.54
C PRO A 56 -5.90 31.81 -17.21
N HIS A 57 -6.65 32.72 -17.83
CA HIS A 57 -6.56 34.15 -17.56
C HIS A 57 -7.17 34.50 -16.19
N PHE A 58 -6.40 35.09 -15.29
CA PHE A 58 -6.89 35.52 -13.98
C PHE A 58 -7.44 36.95 -14.04
N THR A 59 -8.61 37.19 -13.46
CA THR A 59 -9.04 38.55 -13.09
C THR A 59 -8.18 39.05 -11.93
N TYR A 60 -7.87 40.35 -11.89
CA TYR A 60 -7.04 40.95 -10.84
C TYR A 60 -7.46 40.53 -9.41
N ASN A 61 -6.54 39.90 -8.68
CA ASN A 61 -6.73 39.39 -7.33
C ASN A 61 -5.42 39.51 -6.54
N THR A 62 -5.48 40.18 -5.39
CA THR A 62 -4.33 40.43 -4.50
C THR A 62 -4.20 39.44 -3.35
N ASN A 63 -5.11 38.48 -3.22
CA ASN A 63 -5.25 37.65 -2.02
C ASN A 63 -4.75 36.23 -2.24
N LEU A 64 -4.75 35.75 -3.49
CA LEU A 64 -4.13 34.48 -3.88
C LEU A 64 -2.64 34.48 -3.54
N ARG A 65 -2.24 33.54 -2.67
CA ARG A 65 -0.85 33.24 -2.25
C ARG A 65 -0.31 32.00 -2.92
N VAL A 66 -1.15 30.99 -3.10
CA VAL A 66 -0.74 29.66 -3.55
C VAL A 66 -1.49 29.27 -4.81
N LEU A 67 -0.76 29.07 -5.90
CA LEU A 67 -1.28 28.52 -7.15
C LEU A 67 -0.62 27.15 -7.39
N ARG A 68 -1.43 26.08 -7.40
CA ARG A 68 -0.99 24.73 -7.77
C ARG A 68 -1.80 24.24 -8.96
N ILE A 69 -1.13 23.93 -10.07
CA ILE A 69 -1.73 23.37 -11.29
C ILE A 69 -0.88 22.17 -11.69
N ASN A 70 -1.24 20.97 -11.19
CA ASN A 70 -0.44 19.76 -11.40
C ASN A 70 -1.20 18.75 -12.27
N ASN A 71 -0.51 17.98 -13.12
CA ASN A 71 -1.15 17.00 -14.01
C ASN A 71 -2.31 17.63 -14.81
N ALA A 72 -2.02 18.79 -15.43
CA ALA A 72 -2.98 19.58 -16.20
C ALA A 72 -2.69 19.59 -17.71
N LYS A 73 -1.60 18.94 -18.15
CA LYS A 73 -1.09 18.96 -19.54
C LYS A 73 -0.77 20.36 -20.06
N MET A 74 -0.36 21.27 -19.18
CA MET A 74 0.01 22.64 -19.54
C MET A 74 1.30 22.66 -20.36
N GLU A 75 1.27 23.27 -21.55
CA GLU A 75 2.38 23.31 -22.51
C GLU A 75 3.01 24.71 -22.59
N VAL A 76 2.20 25.77 -22.50
CA VAL A 76 2.63 27.15 -22.80
C VAL A 76 2.14 28.14 -21.74
N LEU A 77 3.07 28.95 -21.23
CA LEU A 77 2.81 30.16 -20.45
C LEU A 77 2.92 31.41 -21.32
N HIS A 78 2.15 32.45 -21.01
CA HIS A 78 2.24 33.77 -21.64
C HIS A 78 3.06 34.74 -20.75
N PRO A 79 3.88 35.68 -21.26
CA PRO A 79 4.68 36.58 -20.42
C PRO A 79 3.86 37.33 -19.37
N LEU A 80 2.65 37.77 -19.74
CA LEU A 80 1.76 38.57 -18.87
C LEU A 80 0.90 37.72 -17.90
N SER A 81 1.16 36.40 -17.78
CA SER A 81 0.31 35.44 -17.05
C SER A 81 0.02 35.83 -15.60
N PHE A 82 0.99 36.45 -14.92
CA PHE A 82 0.96 36.66 -13.47
C PHE A 82 0.66 38.09 -13.03
N ILE A 83 0.51 39.04 -13.96
CA ILE A 83 0.26 40.46 -13.65
C ILE A 83 -1.03 40.65 -12.84
N SER A 84 -2.05 39.83 -13.10
CA SER A 84 -3.31 39.86 -12.35
C SER A 84 -3.23 39.28 -10.94
N ILE A 85 -2.17 38.53 -10.60
CA ILE A 85 -2.00 37.83 -9.32
C ILE A 85 -0.60 38.07 -8.74
N PRO A 86 -0.20 39.34 -8.51
CA PRO A 86 1.18 39.75 -8.19
C PRO A 86 1.66 39.32 -6.79
N ASN A 87 0.77 38.72 -6.00
CA ASN A 87 0.91 38.55 -4.56
C ASN A 87 1.14 37.09 -4.15
N LEU A 88 1.46 36.23 -5.13
CA LEU A 88 1.78 34.81 -4.96
C LEU A 88 3.09 34.61 -4.18
N GLU A 89 3.06 33.65 -3.27
CA GLU A 89 4.22 33.13 -2.54
C GLU A 89 4.64 31.75 -3.04
N THR A 90 3.74 31.03 -3.73
CA THR A 90 3.96 29.65 -4.16
C THR A 90 3.35 29.40 -5.54
N VAL A 91 4.18 28.98 -6.49
CA VAL A 91 3.78 28.50 -7.82
C VAL A 91 4.24 27.06 -7.98
N HIS A 92 3.30 26.12 -8.04
CA HIS A 92 3.58 24.70 -8.36
C HIS A 92 2.92 24.35 -9.68
N PHE A 93 3.72 24.02 -10.69
CA PHE A 93 3.27 23.50 -11.99
C PHE A 93 3.88 22.13 -12.28
N ALA A 94 4.03 21.29 -11.25
CA ALA A 94 4.61 19.96 -11.42
C ALA A 94 3.75 19.05 -12.30
N ASP A 95 4.35 18.05 -12.94
CA ASP A 95 3.61 17.05 -13.75
C ASP A 95 2.86 17.70 -14.95
N ASN A 96 3.54 18.55 -15.72
CA ASN A 96 2.97 19.19 -16.90
C ASN A 96 3.87 18.96 -18.13
N MET A 97 3.63 19.71 -19.20
CA MET A 97 4.30 19.55 -20.51
C MET A 97 5.04 20.84 -20.90
N ILE A 98 5.36 21.71 -19.94
CA ILE A 98 5.97 23.02 -20.17
C ILE A 98 7.40 22.80 -20.68
N SER A 99 7.70 23.24 -21.90
CA SER A 99 9.06 23.16 -22.45
C SER A 99 9.85 24.46 -22.29
N ASN A 100 9.20 25.60 -22.46
CA ASN A 100 9.82 26.92 -22.43
C ASN A 100 9.08 27.83 -21.46
N LEU A 101 9.83 28.64 -20.70
CA LEU A 101 9.28 29.76 -19.93
C LEU A 101 9.58 31.05 -20.70
N PRO A 102 8.58 31.94 -20.91
CA PRO A 102 8.86 33.24 -21.50
C PRO A 102 9.76 34.08 -20.59
N GLU A 103 10.60 34.92 -21.18
CA GLU A 103 11.34 35.94 -20.44
C GLU A 103 10.40 36.76 -19.54
N ASN A 104 10.91 37.16 -18.38
CA ASN A 104 10.22 38.00 -17.41
C ASN A 104 8.89 37.44 -16.84
N VAL A 105 8.52 36.18 -17.10
CA VAL A 105 7.18 35.64 -16.76
C VAL A 105 6.84 35.71 -15.26
N PHE A 106 7.82 35.59 -14.36
CA PHE A 106 7.62 35.70 -12.91
C PHE A 106 8.07 37.05 -12.31
N GLN A 107 8.51 38.02 -13.11
CA GLN A 107 8.90 39.36 -12.64
C GLN A 107 7.83 40.11 -11.81
N PRO A 108 6.50 39.90 -11.99
CA PRO A 108 5.51 40.51 -11.10
C PRO A 108 5.51 39.97 -9.66
N LEU A 109 6.23 38.87 -9.37
CA LEU A 109 6.06 38.06 -8.16
C LEU A 109 7.16 38.27 -7.10
N HIS A 110 7.32 39.51 -6.62
CA HIS A 110 8.29 39.88 -5.56
C HIS A 110 8.10 39.16 -4.20
N LYS A 111 7.03 38.37 -4.04
CA LYS A 111 6.76 37.56 -2.84
C LYS A 111 7.00 36.07 -3.03
N LEU A 112 7.44 35.64 -4.22
CA LEU A 112 7.60 34.23 -4.53
C LEU A 112 8.69 33.61 -3.63
N ARG A 113 8.32 32.56 -2.90
CA ARG A 113 9.20 31.79 -2.02
C ARG A 113 9.44 30.39 -2.55
N ILE A 114 8.43 29.80 -3.21
CA ILE A 114 8.50 28.44 -3.75
C ILE A 114 8.12 28.46 -5.23
N LEU A 115 9.04 28.01 -6.08
CA LEU A 115 8.82 27.79 -7.50
C LEU A 115 9.11 26.31 -7.82
N ASN A 116 8.05 25.56 -8.09
CA ASN A 116 8.13 24.13 -8.42
C ASN A 116 7.68 23.89 -9.87
N LEU A 117 8.62 23.40 -10.67
CA LEU A 117 8.47 23.12 -12.10
C LEU A 117 8.84 21.65 -12.42
N ALA A 118 8.86 20.77 -11.42
CA ALA A 118 9.25 19.37 -11.57
C ALA A 118 8.42 18.62 -12.63
N ARG A 119 9.04 17.63 -13.28
CA ARG A 119 8.41 16.70 -14.24
C ARG A 119 7.63 17.46 -15.32
N ASN A 120 8.36 18.36 -15.96
CA ASN A 120 7.96 19.10 -17.16
C ASN A 120 8.88 18.70 -18.33
N LYS A 121 9.03 19.56 -19.32
CA LYS A 121 9.92 19.39 -20.48
C LYS A 121 10.94 20.52 -20.59
N ILE A 122 11.23 21.21 -19.47
CA ILE A 122 12.15 22.34 -19.46
C ILE A 122 13.55 21.80 -19.72
N ASN A 123 14.19 22.28 -20.78
CA ASN A 123 15.57 21.91 -21.10
C ASN A 123 16.53 23.09 -20.91
N ASP A 124 16.21 24.27 -21.46
CA ASP A 124 17.08 25.43 -21.35
C ASP A 124 17.08 26.01 -19.92
N ILE A 125 18.28 26.24 -19.40
CA ILE A 125 18.53 26.86 -18.09
C ILE A 125 18.87 28.36 -18.22
N GLY A 126 19.24 28.84 -19.41
CA GLY A 126 19.66 30.23 -19.67
C GLY A 126 18.59 31.26 -19.30
N ILE A 127 17.33 30.85 -19.39
CA ILE A 127 16.15 31.63 -19.02
C ILE A 127 16.06 32.00 -17.53
N PHE A 128 16.65 31.23 -16.60
CA PHE A 128 16.35 31.40 -15.17
C PHE A 128 16.91 32.68 -14.55
N GLU A 129 17.94 33.27 -15.16
CA GLU A 129 18.53 34.54 -14.74
C GLU A 129 17.57 35.73 -14.97
N SER A 130 16.68 35.66 -15.97
CA SER A 130 15.81 36.78 -16.37
C SER A 130 14.33 36.64 -15.97
N ILE A 131 13.86 35.46 -15.57
CA ILE A 131 12.42 35.27 -15.27
C ILE A 131 11.99 35.74 -13.88
N LEU A 132 12.90 35.93 -12.91
CA LEU A 132 12.60 36.28 -11.52
C LEU A 132 13.07 37.70 -11.14
N PRO A 133 12.40 38.36 -10.18
CA PRO A 133 12.87 39.64 -9.64
C PRO A 133 14.22 39.51 -8.96
N ILE A 134 15.08 40.52 -9.14
CA ILE A 134 16.46 40.53 -8.62
C ILE A 134 16.55 40.53 -7.07
N ASP A 135 15.47 40.93 -6.40
CA ASP A 135 15.32 40.95 -4.94
C ASP A 135 14.80 39.63 -4.34
N VAL A 136 14.38 38.67 -5.18
CA VAL A 136 13.80 37.40 -4.72
C VAL A 136 14.89 36.34 -4.48
N ILE A 137 14.96 35.88 -3.22
CA ILE A 137 15.68 34.66 -2.84
C ILE A 137 14.63 33.60 -2.52
N LEU A 138 14.60 32.53 -3.30
CA LEU A 138 13.66 31.43 -3.10
C LEU A 138 14.00 30.66 -1.81
N GLU A 139 12.98 30.21 -1.12
CA GLU A 139 13.13 29.17 -0.10
C GLU A 139 13.31 27.81 -0.76
N GLN A 140 12.59 27.55 -1.86
CA GLN A 140 12.66 26.29 -2.59
C GLN A 140 12.52 26.49 -4.09
N PHE A 141 13.44 25.88 -4.85
CA PHE A 141 13.40 25.81 -6.30
C PHE A 141 13.51 24.35 -6.76
N VAL A 142 12.55 23.90 -7.55
CA VAL A 142 12.38 22.48 -7.90
C VAL A 142 12.31 22.28 -9.42
N LEU A 143 13.27 21.53 -9.96
CA LEU A 143 13.35 21.16 -11.38
C LEU A 143 13.37 19.64 -11.62
N ASP A 144 13.16 18.82 -10.60
CA ASP A 144 13.26 17.35 -10.68
C ASP A 144 12.60 16.72 -11.90
N GLY A 145 13.25 15.79 -12.58
CA GLY A 145 12.70 15.07 -13.73
C GLY A 145 12.53 15.90 -15.00
N ASN A 146 13.12 17.09 -15.10
CA ASN A 146 13.28 17.83 -16.35
C ASN A 146 14.63 17.48 -17.00
N THR A 147 14.65 17.10 -18.27
CA THR A 147 15.90 16.79 -18.99
C THR A 147 16.60 18.09 -19.43
N LEU A 148 17.54 18.57 -18.62
CA LEU A 148 18.22 19.85 -18.84
C LEU A 148 19.26 19.75 -19.97
N GLU A 149 19.17 20.65 -20.95
CA GLU A 149 20.08 20.78 -22.10
C GLU A 149 20.20 22.26 -22.53
N ARG A 150 21.41 22.78 -22.74
CA ARG A 150 21.61 24.14 -23.29
C ARG A 150 21.64 24.08 -24.81
N THR A 151 20.48 24.32 -25.41
CA THR A 151 20.25 24.38 -26.86
C THR A 151 20.61 25.76 -27.45
N SER A 152 20.62 26.80 -26.61
CA SER A 152 20.97 28.17 -26.95
C SER A 152 22.49 28.41 -26.89
N MET A 153 23.16 28.25 -28.04
CA MET A 153 24.42 28.97 -28.31
C MET A 153 24.04 30.33 -28.90
N VAL A 154 23.97 31.36 -28.05
CA VAL A 154 23.99 32.76 -28.53
C VAL A 154 25.41 33.04 -29.01
N GLU A 155 25.55 33.68 -30.17
CA GLU A 155 26.83 33.84 -30.88
C GLU A 155 27.79 34.85 -30.21
N ASP A 156 27.33 35.55 -29.19
CA ASP A 156 28.09 36.53 -28.41
C ASP A 156 28.69 35.91 -27.13
N ASN A 157 29.97 36.22 -26.87
CA ASN A 157 30.83 35.65 -25.81
C ASN A 157 30.45 36.04 -24.36
N HIS A 158 29.17 36.00 -23.98
CA HIS A 158 28.74 36.25 -22.59
C HIS A 158 27.95 35.06 -22.04
N ASP A 159 28.43 34.53 -20.92
CA ASP A 159 27.97 33.27 -20.33
C ASP A 159 26.79 33.52 -19.38
N TYR A 160 25.63 33.87 -19.95
CA TYR A 160 24.39 34.12 -19.22
C TYR A 160 23.55 32.86 -19.06
N GLY A 161 23.02 32.64 -17.85
CA GLY A 161 22.30 31.43 -17.46
C GLY A 161 22.84 30.78 -16.19
N THR A 162 22.35 31.22 -15.03
CA THR A 162 22.58 30.57 -13.73
C THR A 162 21.27 30.21 -13.03
N PHE A 163 21.32 29.31 -12.05
CA PHE A 163 20.20 28.99 -11.17
C PHE A 163 19.83 30.19 -10.29
N PRO A 164 18.55 30.40 -9.93
CA PRO A 164 18.16 31.49 -9.03
C PRO A 164 18.75 31.29 -7.63
N LEU A 165 18.90 32.38 -6.88
CA LEU A 165 19.28 32.33 -5.46
C LEU A 165 18.22 31.54 -4.68
N THR A 166 18.60 30.41 -4.08
CA THR A 166 17.68 29.54 -3.34
C THR A 166 18.32 28.96 -2.08
N LYS A 167 17.51 28.61 -1.08
CA LYS A 167 17.94 27.86 0.12
C LYS A 167 17.80 26.34 -0.06
N GLN A 168 16.88 25.90 -0.91
CA GLN A 168 16.66 24.50 -1.24
C GLN A 168 16.65 24.35 -2.77
N LEU A 169 17.51 23.47 -3.29
CA LEU A 169 17.66 23.22 -4.71
C LEU A 169 17.40 21.74 -4.99
N HIS A 170 16.42 21.45 -5.82
CA HIS A 170 16.07 20.09 -6.24
C HIS A 170 16.29 19.94 -7.75
N LEU A 171 17.19 19.00 -8.08
CA LEU A 171 17.68 18.68 -9.42
C LEU A 171 17.71 17.16 -9.62
N SER A 172 16.83 16.41 -8.96
CA SER A 172 16.76 14.95 -9.07
C SER A 172 16.42 14.52 -10.49
N ASN A 173 17.13 13.53 -11.04
CA ASN A 173 16.90 13.02 -12.41
C ASN A 173 16.81 14.13 -13.49
N THR A 174 17.75 15.08 -13.48
CA THR A 174 17.76 16.22 -14.43
C THR A 174 18.74 16.08 -15.59
N GLY A 175 19.59 15.03 -15.58
CA GLY A 175 20.60 14.79 -16.61
C GLY A 175 21.94 15.48 -16.34
N ILE A 176 22.15 16.01 -15.13
CA ILE A 176 23.43 16.57 -14.70
C ILE A 176 24.46 15.44 -14.60
N ILE A 177 25.66 15.70 -15.12
CA ILE A 177 26.77 14.73 -15.19
C ILE A 177 27.99 15.15 -14.37
N GLY A 178 28.08 16.41 -13.96
CA GLY A 178 29.21 16.91 -13.19
C GLY A 178 28.84 18.07 -12.27
N ILE A 179 29.51 18.16 -11.12
CA ILE A 179 29.47 19.34 -10.23
C ILE A 179 30.91 19.70 -9.86
N THR A 180 31.27 20.96 -10.03
CA THR A 180 32.54 21.55 -9.59
C THR A 180 32.25 22.70 -8.63
N LYS A 181 33.28 23.26 -8.00
CA LYS A 181 33.12 24.45 -7.13
C LYS A 181 32.43 25.65 -7.83
N ASP A 182 32.63 25.82 -9.13
CA ASP A 182 32.17 27.01 -9.89
C ASP A 182 31.04 26.71 -10.89
N HIS A 183 30.78 25.43 -11.22
CA HIS A 183 29.85 25.05 -12.29
C HIS A 183 29.13 23.71 -12.06
N PHE A 184 27.86 23.63 -12.48
CA PHE A 184 27.18 22.38 -12.82
C PHE A 184 27.44 22.03 -14.29
N ILE A 185 27.53 20.74 -14.63
CA ILE A 185 27.86 20.25 -15.98
C ILE A 185 26.73 19.37 -16.51
N LEU A 186 26.27 19.67 -17.73
CA LEU A 186 25.27 18.91 -18.50
C LEU A 186 25.91 18.22 -19.71
N SER A 187 25.33 17.10 -20.16
CA SER A 187 25.66 16.49 -21.45
C SER A 187 24.72 17.00 -22.55
N ARG A 188 25.26 17.41 -23.71
CA ARG A 188 24.45 17.70 -24.92
C ARG A 188 24.18 16.46 -25.79
N SER A 189 24.57 15.27 -25.34
CA SER A 189 24.35 14.03 -26.09
C SER A 189 24.15 12.83 -25.18
N THR A 190 23.31 11.90 -25.61
CA THR A 190 23.23 10.55 -25.04
C THR A 190 24.48 9.72 -25.35
N ASN A 191 25.23 10.06 -26.41
CA ASN A 191 26.46 9.41 -26.83
C ASN A 191 27.70 10.11 -26.27
N TYR A 192 28.39 9.42 -25.35
CA TYR A 192 29.52 9.93 -24.56
C TYR A 192 30.75 10.43 -25.34
N PHE A 193 30.93 10.01 -26.59
CA PHE A 193 32.21 10.12 -27.30
C PHE A 193 32.48 11.48 -27.98
N ASN A 194 31.51 12.40 -28.02
CA ASN A 194 31.60 13.63 -28.82
C ASN A 194 31.87 14.92 -28.04
N GLY A 195 32.25 14.87 -26.75
CA GLY A 195 32.84 16.00 -26.01
C GLY A 195 31.99 17.27 -25.83
N ASN A 196 30.73 17.27 -26.28
CA ASN A 196 29.82 18.41 -26.19
C ASN A 196 29.16 18.50 -24.81
N TRP A 197 29.90 19.08 -23.87
CA TRP A 197 29.41 19.40 -22.53
C TRP A 197 28.84 20.83 -22.48
N THR A 198 28.08 21.13 -21.44
CA THR A 198 27.67 22.50 -21.09
C THR A 198 28.00 22.76 -19.64
N MET A 199 28.53 23.93 -19.33
CA MET A 199 28.70 24.42 -17.98
C MET A 199 27.61 25.45 -17.65
N ILE A 200 27.15 25.42 -16.40
CA ILE A 200 26.20 26.36 -15.80
C ILE A 200 26.92 26.98 -14.61
N PRO A 201 27.25 28.29 -14.63
CA PRO A 201 27.91 28.96 -13.51
C PRO A 201 27.11 28.83 -12.21
N PHE A 202 27.80 28.58 -11.10
CA PHE A 202 27.22 28.52 -9.76
C PHE A 202 28.18 29.12 -8.74
N SER A 203 27.84 30.33 -8.29
CA SER A 203 28.67 31.19 -7.46
C SER A 203 28.79 30.72 -6.01
N TYR A 204 29.83 31.20 -5.33
CA TYR A 204 29.97 31.07 -3.89
C TYR A 204 28.75 31.59 -3.11
N GLN A 205 28.07 32.64 -3.58
CA GLN A 205 26.87 33.18 -2.92
C GLN A 205 25.74 32.15 -2.94
N GLN A 206 25.50 31.47 -4.07
CA GLN A 206 24.50 30.40 -4.16
C GLN A 206 24.84 29.24 -3.22
N TRP A 207 26.08 28.74 -3.23
CA TRP A 207 26.54 27.73 -2.26
C TRP A 207 26.33 28.14 -0.80
N SER A 208 26.61 29.41 -0.47
CA SER A 208 26.51 29.92 0.91
C SER A 208 25.08 29.94 1.46
N LEU A 209 24.08 30.09 0.56
CA LEU A 209 22.66 30.13 0.90
C LEU A 209 22.05 28.73 1.04
N LEU A 210 22.57 27.73 0.33
CA LEU A 210 22.01 26.37 0.34
C LEU A 210 22.02 25.74 1.73
N LYS A 211 20.89 25.10 2.06
CA LYS A 211 20.68 24.26 3.25
C LYS A 211 20.15 22.88 2.88
N TYR A 212 19.57 22.74 1.69
CA TYR A 212 19.11 21.49 1.11
C TYR A 212 19.61 21.38 -0.32
N LEU A 213 20.15 20.22 -0.70
CA LEU A 213 20.48 19.89 -2.07
C LEU A 213 20.02 18.46 -2.37
N ASP A 214 19.16 18.33 -3.38
CA ASP A 214 18.81 17.05 -4.00
C ASP A 214 19.33 17.03 -5.43
N ILE A 215 20.22 16.08 -5.68
CA ILE A 215 20.83 15.78 -6.99
C ILE A 215 20.73 14.27 -7.28
N SER A 216 19.84 13.57 -6.58
CA SER A 216 19.60 12.12 -6.71
C SER A 216 19.22 11.70 -8.13
N TRP A 217 19.28 10.40 -8.43
CA TRP A 217 18.90 9.78 -9.70
C TRP A 217 19.68 10.22 -10.95
N ASN A 218 20.63 11.14 -10.82
CA ASN A 218 21.57 11.51 -11.86
C ASN A 218 22.70 10.46 -11.94
N LYS A 219 22.42 9.27 -12.47
CA LYS A 219 23.32 8.09 -12.46
C LYS A 219 24.71 8.27 -13.09
N LYS A 220 24.90 9.33 -13.86
CA LYS A 220 26.17 9.69 -14.53
C LYS A 220 26.95 10.79 -13.80
N LEU A 221 26.37 11.34 -12.73
CA LEU A 221 26.87 12.48 -12.00
C LEU A 221 28.16 12.15 -11.26
N LYS A 222 29.22 12.90 -11.55
CA LYS A 222 30.45 12.94 -10.77
C LYS A 222 30.57 14.27 -10.04
N ILE A 223 30.72 14.24 -8.74
CA ILE A 223 31.02 15.43 -7.94
C ILE A 223 32.55 15.60 -7.90
N ASP A 224 33.06 16.81 -8.07
CA ASP A 224 34.47 17.10 -7.86
C ASP A 224 34.76 17.37 -6.38
N ALA A 225 35.91 16.94 -5.88
CA ALA A 225 36.28 17.10 -4.47
C ALA A 225 36.28 18.58 -4.00
N THR A 226 36.53 19.54 -4.90
CA THR A 226 36.44 20.98 -4.57
C THR A 226 35.02 21.45 -4.30
N ALA A 227 33.99 20.79 -4.84
CA ALA A 227 32.59 21.13 -4.58
C ALA A 227 32.17 20.74 -3.16
N LEU A 228 32.69 19.63 -2.63
CA LEU A 228 32.38 19.18 -1.26
C LEU A 228 32.72 20.24 -0.20
N GLU A 229 33.80 21.00 -0.39
CA GLU A 229 34.19 22.05 0.56
C GLU A 229 33.18 23.20 0.62
N LEU A 230 32.40 23.42 -0.44
CA LEU A 230 31.31 24.39 -0.48
C LEU A 230 30.00 23.81 0.06
N MET A 231 29.85 22.48 0.05
CA MET A 231 28.69 21.77 0.61
C MET A 231 28.72 21.65 2.16
N ASN A 232 29.83 21.99 2.83
CA ASN A 232 30.02 21.86 4.29
C ASN A 232 28.86 22.40 5.17
N ASN A 233 28.14 23.44 4.71
CA ASN A 233 27.06 24.09 5.47
C ASN A 233 25.65 23.67 5.02
N ILE A 234 25.52 22.65 4.17
CA ILE A 234 24.24 22.06 3.76
C ILE A 234 23.79 21.09 4.86
N THR A 235 22.55 21.24 5.34
CA THR A 235 21.98 20.43 6.43
C THR A 235 21.27 19.18 5.96
N THR A 236 20.85 19.14 4.68
CA THR A 236 20.12 18.02 4.08
C THR A 236 20.68 17.72 2.69
N LEU A 237 21.11 16.48 2.46
CA LEU A 237 21.68 16.01 1.20
C LEU A 237 20.92 14.77 0.72
N GLN A 238 20.44 14.82 -0.53
CA GLN A 238 19.85 13.68 -1.23
C GLN A 238 20.68 13.39 -2.49
N LEU A 239 21.34 12.25 -2.45
CA LEU A 239 22.41 11.82 -3.34
C LEU A 239 22.17 10.37 -3.82
N ASP A 240 20.93 9.88 -3.72
CA ASP A 240 20.57 8.51 -4.05
C ASP A 240 20.85 8.22 -5.53
N HIS A 241 21.32 7.01 -5.85
CA HIS A 241 21.59 6.60 -7.24
C HIS A 241 22.55 7.52 -8.03
N ILE A 242 23.52 8.17 -7.38
CA ILE A 242 24.63 8.89 -8.05
C ILE A 242 25.97 8.17 -7.82
N ILE A 243 27.04 8.64 -8.45
CA ILE A 243 28.41 8.19 -8.16
C ILE A 243 29.04 9.14 -7.13
N LEU A 244 29.29 8.66 -5.91
CA LEU A 244 29.91 9.45 -4.86
C LEU A 244 31.41 9.67 -5.15
N PRO A 245 31.95 10.86 -4.86
CA PRO A 245 33.34 11.17 -5.12
C PRO A 245 34.28 10.53 -4.09
N ASN A 246 35.54 10.31 -4.49
CA ASN A 246 36.58 9.81 -3.61
C ASN A 246 36.76 10.77 -2.41
N GLY A 247 36.88 10.21 -1.22
CA GLY A 247 36.94 10.94 0.04
C GLY A 247 35.60 11.49 0.53
N PHE A 248 34.46 11.19 -0.12
CA PHE A 248 33.13 11.61 0.34
C PHE A 248 32.88 11.17 1.77
N MET A 249 33.21 9.92 2.12
CA MET A 249 32.98 9.39 3.45
C MET A 249 33.80 10.10 4.53
N LYS A 250 35.08 10.38 4.24
CA LYS A 250 35.96 11.18 5.12
C LYS A 250 35.45 12.61 5.27
N TRP A 251 34.91 13.20 4.20
CA TRP A 251 34.31 14.54 4.22
C TRP A 251 33.01 14.57 5.05
N LEU A 252 32.14 13.58 4.86
CA LEU A 252 30.89 13.42 5.60
C LEU A 252 31.16 13.35 7.11
N ASP A 253 32.16 12.56 7.50
CA ASP A 253 32.53 12.35 8.90
C ASP A 253 33.22 13.57 9.52
N ASN A 254 34.17 14.22 8.82
CA ASN A 254 35.06 15.23 9.42
C ASN A 254 34.71 16.70 9.12
N LYS A 255 34.01 17.00 8.03
CA LYS A 255 33.79 18.38 7.52
C LYS A 255 32.32 18.77 7.38
N SER A 256 31.44 17.80 7.12
CA SER A 256 30.01 18.05 6.89
C SER A 256 29.28 18.47 8.16
N LYS A 257 28.23 19.29 7.99
CA LYS A 257 27.22 19.62 9.02
C LYS A 257 25.83 19.08 8.64
N ALA A 258 25.80 18.08 7.76
CA ALA A 258 24.56 17.46 7.32
C ALA A 258 23.93 16.69 8.49
N LYS A 259 22.68 17.05 8.80
CA LYS A 259 21.84 16.34 9.77
C LYS A 259 21.10 15.17 9.14
N HIS A 260 20.85 15.27 7.84
CA HIS A 260 20.08 14.31 7.04
C HIS A 260 20.84 14.00 5.76
N VAL A 261 21.25 12.75 5.58
CA VAL A 261 21.96 12.29 4.39
C VAL A 261 21.28 11.05 3.84
N GLN A 262 20.95 11.10 2.55
CA GLN A 262 20.47 9.96 1.77
C GLN A 262 21.43 9.70 0.63
N ILE A 263 21.98 8.50 0.60
CA ILE A 263 22.90 7.99 -0.43
C ILE A 263 22.49 6.58 -0.87
N ALA A 264 21.19 6.27 -0.82
CA ALA A 264 20.68 4.94 -1.13
C ALA A 264 21.01 4.54 -2.58
N TYR A 265 21.54 3.33 -2.75
CA TYR A 265 21.97 2.77 -4.04
C TYR A 265 22.97 3.65 -4.81
N ALA A 266 23.73 4.51 -4.11
CA ALA A 266 24.81 5.27 -4.72
C ALA A 266 26.02 4.36 -5.03
N THR A 267 26.74 4.64 -6.11
CA THR A 267 27.98 3.94 -6.46
C THR A 267 29.17 4.61 -5.77
N LEU A 268 30.10 3.80 -5.26
CA LEU A 268 31.25 4.26 -4.49
C LEU A 268 32.53 4.12 -5.33
N ASN A 269 33.28 5.23 -5.47
CA ASN A 269 34.57 5.23 -6.18
C ASN A 269 35.79 5.23 -5.22
N ASP A 270 35.59 5.05 -3.91
CA ASP A 270 36.68 5.11 -2.93
C ASP A 270 37.55 3.85 -2.97
N GLU A 271 38.62 3.91 -3.77
CA GLU A 271 39.66 2.87 -3.89
C GLU A 271 40.26 2.44 -2.53
N GLU A 272 40.22 3.30 -1.50
CA GLU A 272 40.69 2.97 -0.15
C GLU A 272 39.71 2.10 0.66
N THR A 273 38.41 2.08 0.31
CA THR A 273 37.40 1.25 1.01
C THR A 273 37.26 -0.15 0.41
N MET A 274 37.83 -0.37 -0.78
CA MET A 274 37.75 -1.61 -1.53
C MET A 274 39.05 -2.41 -1.42
N TYR A 275 39.07 -3.43 -0.56
CA TYR A 275 40.08 -4.48 -0.60
C TYR A 275 39.42 -5.86 -0.71
N ASP A 276 39.91 -6.62 -1.69
CA ASP A 276 39.41 -7.90 -2.22
C ASP A 276 38.09 -7.83 -3.02
N ASN A 277 38.17 -8.23 -4.30
CA ASN A 277 37.08 -8.38 -5.28
C ASN A 277 36.07 -7.22 -5.55
N GLY A 278 36.24 -6.04 -4.97
CA GLY A 278 36.05 -4.77 -5.69
C GLY A 278 34.65 -4.15 -5.82
N ASP A 279 33.63 -4.58 -5.05
CA ASP A 279 32.28 -3.98 -5.10
C ASP A 279 31.63 -3.65 -3.72
N ASP A 280 32.24 -4.03 -2.58
CA ASP A 280 31.58 -3.99 -1.26
C ASP A 280 32.23 -3.01 -0.25
N ILE A 281 31.42 -2.42 0.65
CA ILE A 281 31.93 -1.77 1.88
C ILE A 281 32.02 -2.81 2.99
N ASN A 282 33.24 -3.16 3.41
CA ASN A 282 33.46 -4.07 4.52
C ASN A 282 32.90 -3.53 5.86
N GLU A 283 33.10 -2.24 6.16
CA GLU A 283 32.75 -1.64 7.45
C GLU A 283 32.26 -0.19 7.29
N TRP A 284 31.08 0.13 7.86
CA TRP A 284 30.58 1.50 7.96
C TRP A 284 30.89 2.10 9.33
N ILE A 285 31.80 3.08 9.37
CA ILE A 285 32.22 3.79 10.59
C ILE A 285 31.84 5.27 10.65
N TYR A 286 31.33 5.81 9.53
CA TYR A 286 31.16 7.26 9.35
C TYR A 286 29.89 7.77 10.03
N CYS A 287 30.05 8.63 11.03
CA CYS A 287 28.93 9.26 11.74
C CYS A 287 29.37 10.54 12.46
N ASN A 288 29.33 11.65 11.74
CA ASN A 288 29.52 12.97 12.32
C ASN A 288 28.53 13.24 13.47
N GLN A 289 28.96 13.98 14.50
CA GLN A 289 28.15 14.35 15.67
C GLN A 289 26.82 15.06 15.36
N ASP A 290 26.74 15.78 14.22
CA ASP A 290 25.54 16.52 13.80
C ASP A 290 24.53 15.63 13.04
N LEU A 291 24.93 14.41 12.63
CA LEU A 291 24.15 13.51 11.79
C LEU A 291 23.05 12.82 12.61
N GLU A 292 21.79 13.08 12.27
CA GLU A 292 20.60 12.57 12.98
C GLU A 292 19.80 11.55 12.13
N TYR A 293 19.90 11.63 10.79
CA TYR A 293 19.26 10.74 9.84
C TYR A 293 20.28 10.29 8.77
N LEU A 294 20.37 8.98 8.56
CA LEU A 294 21.24 8.36 7.55
C LEU A 294 20.48 7.27 6.79
N ASP A 295 20.52 7.32 5.46
CA ASP A 295 20.08 6.27 4.56
C ASP A 295 21.25 5.78 3.70
N ILE A 296 21.66 4.54 3.97
CA ILE A 296 22.75 3.77 3.37
C ILE A 296 22.22 2.49 2.71
N SER A 297 20.93 2.47 2.34
CA SER A 297 20.29 1.30 1.74
C SER A 297 20.94 0.93 0.40
N GLY A 298 21.17 -0.35 0.14
CA GLY A 298 21.66 -0.81 -1.17
C GLY A 298 23.10 -0.43 -1.51
N LEU A 299 23.96 -0.15 -0.51
CA LEU A 299 25.38 0.20 -0.69
C LEU A 299 26.34 -0.99 -0.61
N GLY A 300 25.84 -2.20 -0.31
CA GLY A 300 26.69 -3.39 -0.12
C GLY A 300 27.46 -3.41 1.21
N VAL A 301 26.96 -2.72 2.24
CA VAL A 301 27.58 -2.69 3.59
C VAL A 301 27.54 -4.07 4.25
N ILE A 302 28.64 -4.48 4.88
CA ILE A 302 28.82 -5.81 5.49
C ILE A 302 28.82 -5.76 7.04
N GLU A 303 29.45 -4.77 7.65
CA GLU A 303 29.38 -4.48 9.09
C GLU A 303 29.14 -2.97 9.32
N ILE A 304 28.44 -2.62 10.41
CA ILE A 304 28.30 -1.23 10.86
C ILE A 304 28.90 -1.11 12.27
N ILE A 305 29.87 -0.21 12.48
CA ILE A 305 30.47 0.10 13.80
C ILE A 305 30.39 1.62 14.05
N LEU A 306 29.39 2.05 14.81
CA LEU A 306 29.16 3.48 15.04
C LEU A 306 29.95 4.02 16.25
N PRO A 307 30.69 5.13 16.10
CA PRO A 307 31.53 5.69 17.14
C PRO A 307 30.72 6.32 18.30
N LYS A 308 31.36 6.49 19.46
CA LYS A 308 30.73 7.00 20.70
C LYS A 308 30.08 8.39 20.58
N HIS A 309 30.54 9.22 19.65
CA HIS A 309 30.01 10.57 19.42
C HIS A 309 28.82 10.60 18.44
N CYS A 310 28.47 9.46 17.84
CA CYS A 310 27.36 9.34 16.90
C CYS A 310 26.01 9.61 17.59
N ASN A 311 25.15 10.39 16.94
CA ASN A 311 23.85 10.85 17.45
C ASN A 311 22.69 10.49 16.51
N LEU A 312 22.82 9.35 15.81
CA LEU A 312 21.84 8.88 14.83
C LEU A 312 20.53 8.47 15.50
N LYS A 313 19.45 9.08 15.02
CA LYS A 313 18.07 8.80 15.44
C LYS A 313 17.34 7.93 14.43
N TYR A 314 17.70 8.03 13.16
CA TYR A 314 17.08 7.30 12.07
C TYR A 314 18.17 6.64 11.21
N LEU A 315 18.15 5.32 11.12
CA LEU A 315 19.06 4.53 10.31
C LEU A 315 18.26 3.66 9.34
N TYR A 316 18.43 3.93 8.05
CA TYR A 316 17.92 3.13 6.95
C TYR A 316 19.11 2.43 6.30
N ALA A 317 19.13 1.11 6.36
CA ALA A 317 20.24 0.29 5.88
C ALA A 317 19.73 -1.01 5.22
N GLN A 318 18.55 -0.94 4.61
CA GLN A 318 17.93 -2.08 3.94
C GLN A 318 18.72 -2.51 2.69
N ASN A 319 18.54 -3.76 2.26
CA ASN A 319 19.11 -4.28 1.00
C ASN A 319 20.65 -4.22 0.95
N ASN A 320 21.31 -4.42 2.09
CA ASN A 320 22.77 -4.51 2.19
C ASN A 320 23.17 -5.98 2.44
N ARG A 321 24.40 -6.21 2.91
CA ARG A 321 24.93 -7.54 3.25
C ARG A 321 25.27 -7.64 4.75
N ILE A 322 24.62 -6.82 5.57
CA ILE A 322 25.00 -6.60 6.97
C ILE A 322 24.74 -7.86 7.78
N TYR A 323 25.77 -8.37 8.47
CA TYR A 323 25.62 -9.48 9.43
C TYR A 323 25.89 -9.06 10.88
N ASN A 324 26.45 -7.87 11.11
CA ASN A 324 26.90 -7.40 12.41
C ASN A 324 26.71 -5.87 12.54
N PHE A 325 26.26 -5.44 13.72
CA PHE A 325 25.97 -4.04 14.04
C PHE A 325 26.42 -3.73 15.48
N LYS A 326 27.36 -2.80 15.61
CA LYS A 326 27.92 -2.33 16.89
C LYS A 326 27.71 -0.82 17.03
N PHE A 327 27.36 -0.38 18.23
CA PHE A 327 27.18 1.03 18.55
C PHE A 327 27.38 1.23 20.05
N TYR A 328 27.77 2.45 20.45
CA TYR A 328 28.09 2.75 21.85
C TYR A 328 27.19 3.79 22.51
N ASN A 329 26.32 4.48 21.74
CA ASN A 329 25.45 5.54 22.26
C ASN A 329 24.01 5.38 21.70
N PRO A 330 23.04 4.97 22.54
CA PRO A 330 21.67 4.68 22.10
C PRO A 330 20.84 5.98 21.93
N SER A 331 20.86 6.56 20.73
CA SER A 331 20.00 7.69 20.35
C SER A 331 18.95 7.33 19.28
N PHE A 332 18.91 6.07 18.86
CA PHE A 332 18.01 5.59 17.81
C PHE A 332 16.53 5.64 18.20
N LYS A 333 15.72 6.14 17.27
CA LYS A 333 14.26 6.09 17.26
C LYS A 333 13.73 5.06 16.27
N LYS A 334 14.35 4.95 15.09
CA LYS A 334 13.97 3.99 14.06
C LYS A 334 15.20 3.37 13.40
N ILE A 335 15.19 2.05 13.28
CA ILE A 335 16.19 1.26 12.58
C ILE A 335 15.48 0.34 11.59
N TYR A 336 15.95 0.31 10.35
CA TYR A 336 15.50 -0.60 9.30
C TYR A 336 16.70 -1.37 8.73
N PHE A 337 16.74 -2.67 9.02
CA PHE A 337 17.75 -3.64 8.57
C PHE A 337 17.15 -4.72 7.65
N ASP A 338 16.04 -4.42 7.00
CA ASP A 338 15.35 -5.38 6.13
C ASP A 338 16.21 -5.82 4.94
N ASN A 339 16.13 -7.10 4.54
CA ASN A 339 16.91 -7.68 3.44
C ASN A 339 18.43 -7.52 3.66
N ASN A 340 18.95 -8.27 4.63
CA ASN A 340 20.36 -8.29 5.05
C ASN A 340 20.81 -9.72 5.42
N ASN A 341 22.00 -9.87 6.00
CA ASN A 341 22.61 -11.15 6.36
C ASN A 341 22.63 -11.44 7.88
N PHE A 342 21.71 -10.87 8.67
CA PHE A 342 21.67 -11.14 10.11
C PHE A 342 21.24 -12.59 10.39
N HIS A 343 22.11 -13.37 11.04
CA HIS A 343 21.84 -14.74 11.47
C HIS A 343 21.34 -14.84 12.93
N GLU A 344 21.57 -13.79 13.72
CA GLU A 344 21.13 -13.64 15.10
C GLU A 344 20.48 -12.26 15.26
N PHE A 345 19.56 -12.14 16.22
CA PHE A 345 18.96 -10.84 16.52
C PHE A 345 20.03 -9.94 17.15
N PRO A 346 20.35 -8.77 16.56
CA PRO A 346 21.42 -7.93 17.05
C PRO A 346 21.10 -7.51 18.49
N SER A 347 22.08 -7.67 19.38
CA SER A 347 21.96 -7.36 20.80
C SER A 347 23.06 -6.36 21.16
N PRO A 348 22.75 -5.24 21.85
CA PRO A 348 23.77 -4.27 22.26
C PRO A 348 24.76 -4.86 23.27
N ASP A 349 25.91 -4.20 23.44
CA ASP A 349 26.85 -4.54 24.52
C ASP A 349 26.18 -4.47 25.90
N VAL A 350 26.63 -5.31 26.83
CA VAL A 350 26.06 -5.43 28.17
C VAL A 350 26.02 -4.08 28.89
N GLY A 351 24.82 -3.67 29.29
CA GLY A 351 24.57 -2.38 29.97
C GLY A 351 24.08 -1.25 29.04
N ILE A 352 23.93 -1.49 27.74
CA ILE A 352 23.31 -0.55 26.80
C ILE A 352 21.84 -0.94 26.57
N ALA A 353 20.92 0.01 26.74
CA ALA A 353 19.50 -0.14 26.39
C ALA A 353 19.10 0.94 25.36
N LEU A 354 18.24 0.56 24.41
CA LEU A 354 17.72 1.43 23.36
C LEU A 354 16.41 2.10 23.81
N ASP A 355 16.51 2.94 24.84
CA ASP A 355 15.41 3.60 25.56
C ASP A 355 14.62 4.64 24.74
N GLN A 356 14.93 4.80 23.45
CA GLN A 356 14.22 5.68 22.52
C GLN A 356 13.75 4.97 21.25
N LEU A 357 14.06 3.68 21.07
CA LEU A 357 13.73 2.96 19.83
C LEU A 357 12.24 2.64 19.82
N GLU A 358 11.52 3.32 18.92
CA GLU A 358 10.07 3.19 18.71
C GLU A 358 9.78 2.13 17.63
N VAL A 359 10.66 2.04 16.60
CA VAL A 359 10.48 1.17 15.43
C VAL A 359 11.75 0.37 15.16
N PHE A 360 11.62 -0.96 15.08
CA PHE A 360 12.68 -1.83 14.60
C PHE A 360 12.14 -2.81 13.55
N SER A 361 12.69 -2.73 12.34
CA SER A 361 12.44 -3.67 11.26
C SER A 361 13.72 -4.42 10.91
N ILE A 362 13.66 -5.74 10.91
CA ILE A 362 14.77 -6.64 10.52
C ILE A 362 14.20 -7.85 9.75
N SER A 363 13.19 -7.57 8.91
CA SER A 363 12.55 -8.59 8.09
C SER A 363 13.51 -9.11 7.00
N HIS A 364 13.20 -10.23 6.35
CA HIS A 364 13.99 -10.74 5.21
C HIS A 364 15.48 -10.96 5.58
N ASN A 365 15.72 -11.63 6.70
CA ASN A 365 17.05 -11.97 7.22
C ASN A 365 17.12 -13.49 7.50
N TYR A 366 18.20 -13.95 8.12
CA TYR A 366 18.45 -15.37 8.38
C TYR A 366 18.39 -15.72 9.87
N ILE A 367 17.65 -14.93 10.66
CA ILE A 367 17.55 -15.11 12.12
C ILE A 367 16.78 -16.39 12.42
N ARG A 368 17.36 -17.28 13.23
CA ARG A 368 16.82 -18.63 13.49
C ARG A 368 16.11 -18.81 14.83
N LYS A 369 16.47 -17.99 15.81
CA LYS A 369 15.90 -18.02 17.17
C LYS A 369 15.91 -16.63 17.80
N ILE A 370 14.93 -16.37 18.66
CA ILE A 370 14.98 -15.28 19.64
C ILE A 370 15.26 -15.90 21.00
N SER A 371 16.28 -15.43 21.71
CA SER A 371 16.71 -16.01 22.99
C SER A 371 16.03 -15.32 24.17
N ALA A 372 16.08 -15.95 25.34
CA ALA A 372 15.68 -15.31 26.60
C ALA A 372 16.34 -13.94 26.73
N ASN A 373 15.58 -12.95 27.22
CA ASN A 373 16.00 -11.58 27.45
C ASN A 373 16.35 -10.73 26.21
N THR A 374 16.23 -11.23 24.96
CA THR A 374 16.60 -10.45 23.76
C THR A 374 15.90 -9.07 23.70
N PHE A 375 14.62 -8.95 24.08
CA PHE A 375 13.94 -7.66 24.03
C PHE A 375 14.13 -6.77 25.27
N HIS A 376 14.86 -7.20 26.31
CA HIS A 376 15.19 -6.33 27.45
C HIS A 376 15.96 -5.07 27.03
N TYR A 377 16.74 -5.16 25.95
CA TYR A 377 17.48 -4.03 25.39
C TYR A 377 16.61 -3.02 24.63
N TYR A 378 15.30 -3.26 24.48
CA TYR A 378 14.39 -2.49 23.61
C TYR A 378 13.11 -2.01 24.32
N PRO A 379 13.18 -1.40 25.52
CA PRO A 379 12.02 -1.23 26.40
C PRO A 379 10.94 -0.25 25.90
N THR A 380 11.20 0.52 24.85
CA THR A 380 10.25 1.51 24.28
C THR A 380 9.64 1.10 22.94
N LEU A 381 9.88 -0.13 22.48
CA LEU A 381 9.51 -0.56 21.15
C LEU A 381 7.99 -0.61 20.96
N ASP A 382 7.50 0.18 19.99
CA ASP A 382 6.09 0.29 19.60
C ASP A 382 5.77 -0.62 18.40
N TYR A 383 6.75 -0.82 17.52
CA TYR A 383 6.66 -1.62 16.29
C TYR A 383 7.88 -2.53 16.14
N LEU A 384 7.64 -3.84 16.01
CA LEU A 384 8.66 -4.85 15.69
C LEU A 384 8.24 -5.66 14.46
N ASP A 385 9.10 -5.70 13.45
CA ASP A 385 8.97 -6.60 12.31
C ASP A 385 10.19 -7.53 12.21
N ILE A 386 9.94 -8.82 12.38
CA ILE A 386 10.88 -9.94 12.27
C ILE A 386 10.36 -10.98 11.26
N SER A 387 9.52 -10.56 10.33
CA SER A 387 8.95 -11.43 9.29
C SER A 387 9.99 -11.89 8.26
N SER A 388 9.65 -12.91 7.47
CA SER A 388 10.54 -13.44 6.41
C SER A 388 11.93 -13.81 6.94
N ASN A 389 11.99 -14.44 8.10
CA ASN A 389 13.23 -14.93 8.73
C ASN A 389 13.24 -16.48 8.74
N GLN A 390 14.15 -17.09 9.49
CA GLN A 390 14.24 -18.54 9.66
C GLN A 390 13.82 -18.99 11.07
N LEU A 391 12.98 -18.20 11.77
CA LEU A 391 12.66 -18.41 13.18
C LEU A 391 11.89 -19.73 13.36
N TYR A 392 12.50 -20.67 14.06
CA TYR A 392 11.83 -21.92 14.49
C TYR A 392 11.56 -21.95 16.01
N TYR A 393 12.15 -21.03 16.77
CA TYR A 393 12.01 -20.95 18.22
C TYR A 393 12.07 -19.49 18.70
N ILE A 394 11.18 -19.14 19.63
CA ILE A 394 11.23 -17.91 20.41
C ILE A 394 11.15 -18.34 21.88
N ASP A 395 12.01 -17.78 22.70
CA ASP A 395 12.04 -18.08 24.13
C ASP A 395 10.88 -17.39 24.88
N ASN A 396 10.32 -18.06 25.89
CA ASN A 396 9.25 -17.50 26.72
C ASN A 396 9.71 -16.22 27.45
N ASP A 397 10.98 -16.16 27.87
CA ASP A 397 11.55 -15.01 28.57
C ASP A 397 12.08 -13.93 27.61
N ALA A 398 11.72 -13.97 26.32
CA ALA A 398 12.14 -12.95 25.35
C ALA A 398 11.44 -11.58 25.56
N PHE A 399 10.17 -11.57 25.98
CA PHE A 399 9.27 -10.39 25.94
C PHE A 399 9.07 -9.53 27.23
N PRO A 400 9.64 -9.79 28.41
CA PRO A 400 9.17 -9.20 29.68
C PRO A 400 9.26 -7.66 29.77
N SER A 401 10.13 -7.01 28.99
CA SER A 401 10.25 -5.55 28.89
C SER A 401 9.21 -4.89 27.96
N LEU A 402 8.71 -5.60 26.94
CA LEU A 402 7.94 -5.01 25.84
C LEU A 402 6.45 -4.81 26.14
N GLY A 403 5.90 -5.58 27.08
CA GLY A 403 4.45 -5.82 27.18
C GLY A 403 3.57 -4.56 27.29
N LEU A 404 4.10 -3.51 27.92
CA LEU A 404 3.37 -2.24 28.14
C LEU A 404 3.50 -1.23 26.98
N ARG A 405 4.28 -1.53 25.93
CA ARG A 405 4.58 -0.60 24.84
C ARG A 405 4.20 -1.14 23.46
N ILE A 406 4.58 -2.38 23.15
CA ILE A 406 4.47 -2.94 21.80
C ILE A 406 3.01 -2.92 21.31
N LYS A 407 2.79 -2.36 20.11
CA LYS A 407 1.48 -2.22 19.47
C LYS A 407 1.36 -3.08 18.22
N PHE A 408 2.47 -3.32 17.54
CA PHE A 408 2.55 -4.11 16.32
C PHE A 408 3.71 -5.11 16.43
N LEU A 409 3.41 -6.39 16.22
CA LEU A 409 4.38 -7.47 16.16
C LEU A 409 4.10 -8.33 14.92
N ASN A 410 5.04 -8.33 13.98
CA ASN A 410 5.00 -9.17 12.78
C ASN A 410 6.10 -10.23 12.86
N VAL A 411 5.68 -11.50 12.88
CA VAL A 411 6.53 -12.70 12.88
C VAL A 411 6.13 -13.64 11.74
N SER A 412 5.42 -13.12 10.73
CA SER A 412 4.95 -13.89 9.58
C SER A 412 6.10 -14.45 8.73
N ASN A 413 5.80 -15.44 7.89
CA ASN A 413 6.75 -16.05 6.95
C ASN A 413 8.03 -16.54 7.66
N ASN A 414 7.85 -17.45 8.61
CA ASN A 414 8.90 -18.03 9.44
C ASN A 414 8.66 -19.56 9.56
N HIS A 415 9.31 -20.24 10.50
CA HIS A 415 9.25 -21.70 10.68
C HIS A 415 8.78 -22.11 12.09
N LEU A 416 7.96 -21.27 12.73
CA LEU A 416 7.48 -21.51 14.09
C LEU A 416 6.46 -22.65 14.11
N ALA A 417 6.72 -23.68 14.91
CA ALA A 417 5.78 -24.76 15.20
C ALA A 417 4.81 -24.42 16.35
N SER A 418 5.20 -23.52 17.24
CA SER A 418 4.37 -22.92 18.28
C SER A 418 4.74 -21.46 18.47
N PHE A 419 3.85 -20.69 19.10
CA PHE A 419 4.13 -19.32 19.56
C PHE A 419 4.06 -19.26 21.08
N VAL A 420 4.93 -18.45 21.67
CA VAL A 420 5.02 -18.21 23.12
C VAL A 420 3.77 -17.49 23.65
N HIS A 421 3.55 -17.45 24.97
CA HIS A 421 2.40 -16.82 25.63
C HIS A 421 2.74 -15.48 26.36
N PRO A 422 3.25 -14.44 25.68
CA PRO A 422 3.72 -13.22 26.33
C PRO A 422 2.55 -12.33 26.79
N ILE A 423 2.77 -11.62 27.90
CA ILE A 423 1.82 -10.62 28.41
C ILE A 423 2.06 -9.31 27.66
N LEU A 424 1.31 -9.05 26.58
CA LEU A 424 1.43 -7.87 25.72
C LEU A 424 0.12 -7.03 25.71
N PRO A 425 -0.30 -6.44 26.84
CA PRO A 425 -1.58 -5.74 26.97
C PRO A 425 -1.78 -4.54 26.03
N SER A 426 -0.71 -3.99 25.42
CA SER A 426 -0.80 -2.89 24.44
C SER A 426 -0.88 -3.33 22.98
N LEU A 427 -0.74 -4.64 22.69
CA LEU A 427 -0.63 -5.16 21.33
C LEU A 427 -1.97 -5.01 20.60
N ASN A 428 -1.97 -4.33 19.46
CA ASN A 428 -3.13 -4.14 18.59
C ASN A 428 -3.11 -5.08 17.37
N VAL A 429 -1.92 -5.42 16.88
CA VAL A 429 -1.72 -6.26 15.69
C VAL A 429 -0.69 -7.35 16.00
N LEU A 430 -1.08 -8.60 15.78
CA LEU A 430 -0.20 -9.76 15.79
C LEU A 430 -0.33 -10.48 14.45
N ASP A 431 0.78 -10.60 13.73
CA ASP A 431 0.86 -11.39 12.50
C ASP A 431 1.78 -12.60 12.70
N LEU A 432 1.18 -13.78 12.59
CA LEU A 432 1.80 -15.10 12.69
C LEU A 432 1.57 -15.92 11.40
N SER A 433 1.11 -15.29 10.32
CA SER A 433 0.82 -15.97 9.06
C SER A 433 2.06 -16.62 8.44
N TYR A 434 1.85 -17.58 7.54
CA TYR A 434 2.93 -18.30 6.85
C TYR A 434 3.99 -18.89 7.81
N ASN A 435 3.53 -19.46 8.93
CA ASN A 435 4.35 -20.27 9.84
C ASN A 435 3.93 -21.76 9.74
N GLN A 436 4.45 -22.59 10.64
CA GLN A 436 4.18 -24.04 10.70
C GLN A 436 3.42 -24.40 11.98
N LEU A 437 2.63 -23.47 12.53
CA LEU A 437 2.00 -23.61 13.84
C LEU A 437 1.13 -24.86 13.88
N THR A 438 1.33 -25.72 14.89
CA THR A 438 0.52 -26.93 15.14
C THR A 438 -0.64 -26.66 16.09
N SER A 439 -0.52 -25.62 16.90
CA SER A 439 -1.52 -25.12 17.84
C SER A 439 -1.14 -23.72 18.34
N LEU A 440 -1.99 -23.14 19.19
CA LEU A 440 -1.70 -21.98 20.03
C LEU A 440 -2.05 -22.34 21.48
N ASP A 441 -1.33 -21.75 22.43
CA ASP A 441 -1.67 -21.87 23.85
C ASP A 441 -2.98 -21.10 24.15
N PRO A 442 -4.01 -21.72 24.75
CA PRO A 442 -5.21 -21.01 25.21
C PRO A 442 -4.93 -19.79 26.11
N GLU A 443 -3.88 -19.83 26.93
CA GLU A 443 -3.52 -18.75 27.85
C GLU A 443 -2.92 -17.52 27.14
N LEU A 444 -2.38 -17.68 25.92
CA LEU A 444 -1.89 -16.58 25.07
C LEU A 444 -2.93 -15.46 24.94
N PHE A 445 -4.20 -15.83 24.75
CA PHE A 445 -5.28 -14.87 24.50
C PHE A 445 -5.60 -14.00 25.72
N ALA A 446 -5.36 -14.49 26.94
CA ALA A 446 -5.46 -13.68 28.15
C ALA A 446 -4.35 -12.62 28.25
N GLY A 447 -3.19 -12.86 27.62
CA GLY A 447 -2.07 -11.92 27.51
C GLY A 447 -2.29 -10.79 26.48
N LEU A 448 -3.31 -10.88 25.62
CA LEU A 448 -3.54 -9.99 24.46
C LEU A 448 -4.88 -9.20 24.48
N PRO A 449 -5.31 -8.58 25.60
CA PRO A 449 -6.65 -7.98 25.74
C PRO A 449 -6.97 -6.83 24.76
N SER A 450 -5.97 -6.14 24.23
CA SER A 450 -6.15 -4.99 23.31
C SER A 450 -6.11 -5.37 21.83
N ILE A 451 -5.93 -6.65 21.48
CA ILE A 451 -5.71 -7.05 20.08
C ILE A 451 -6.92 -6.73 19.21
N ARG A 452 -6.64 -6.13 18.05
CA ARG A 452 -7.64 -5.70 17.06
C ARG A 452 -7.53 -6.48 15.76
N ARG A 453 -6.32 -6.90 15.38
CA ARG A 453 -6.04 -7.67 14.17
C ARG A 453 -5.18 -8.88 14.55
N LEU A 454 -5.70 -10.08 14.31
CA LEU A 454 -4.97 -11.34 14.48
C LEU A 454 -4.92 -12.05 13.13
N ILE A 455 -3.71 -12.29 12.64
CA ILE A 455 -3.46 -12.89 11.33
C ILE A 455 -2.74 -14.23 11.53
N LEU A 456 -3.40 -15.32 11.15
CA LEU A 456 -2.93 -16.70 11.30
C LEU A 456 -2.94 -17.47 9.96
N ASP A 457 -3.17 -16.77 8.85
CA ASP A 457 -3.24 -17.31 7.50
C ASP A 457 -2.07 -18.25 7.16
N HIS A 458 -2.33 -19.29 6.37
CA HIS A 458 -1.34 -20.26 5.90
C HIS A 458 -0.62 -21.11 6.97
N ASN A 459 -1.14 -21.16 8.21
CA ASN A 459 -0.72 -22.14 9.21
C ASN A 459 -1.50 -23.46 9.05
N TYR A 460 -1.18 -24.24 8.01
CA TYR A 460 -1.94 -25.43 7.60
C TYR A 460 -1.97 -26.58 8.63
N GLN A 461 -1.18 -26.52 9.71
CA GLN A 461 -1.12 -27.53 10.79
C GLN A 461 -1.87 -27.12 12.06
N ILE A 462 -2.41 -25.89 12.16
CA ILE A 462 -2.87 -25.30 13.43
C ILE A 462 -4.12 -25.95 14.03
N ASP A 463 -4.86 -26.69 13.18
CA ASP A 463 -6.03 -27.50 13.52
C ASP A 463 -5.64 -28.94 13.98
N MET A 464 -4.34 -29.28 14.03
CA MET A 464 -3.89 -30.64 14.35
C MET A 464 -4.19 -31.02 15.80
N GLU A 465 -3.86 -30.17 16.77
CA GLU A 465 -4.15 -30.48 18.18
C GLU A 465 -5.64 -30.41 18.49
N CYS A 466 -6.40 -29.49 17.89
CA CYS A 466 -7.86 -29.42 18.05
C CYS A 466 -8.57 -30.72 17.63
N LYS A 467 -8.06 -31.43 16.62
CA LYS A 467 -8.57 -32.76 16.23
C LYS A 467 -8.22 -33.87 17.21
N LEU A 468 -7.02 -33.81 17.79
CA LEU A 468 -6.52 -34.83 18.71
C LEU A 468 -7.09 -34.65 20.13
N LEU A 469 -7.33 -33.41 20.54
CA LEU A 469 -7.79 -33.00 21.85
C LEU A 469 -8.99 -32.02 21.73
N PRO A 470 -10.19 -32.48 21.31
CA PRO A 470 -11.33 -31.60 21.06
C PRO A 470 -11.80 -30.78 22.27
N ASN A 471 -11.52 -31.24 23.49
CA ASN A 471 -11.87 -30.55 24.74
C ASN A 471 -10.84 -29.50 25.18
N ASN A 472 -9.76 -29.31 24.42
CA ASN A 472 -8.69 -28.34 24.69
C ASN A 472 -8.26 -27.64 23.39
N CYS A 473 -9.23 -27.26 22.55
CA CYS A 473 -8.96 -26.56 21.31
C CYS A 473 -8.72 -25.06 21.58
N TRP A 474 -7.65 -24.52 21.02
CA TRP A 474 -7.30 -23.10 21.18
C TRP A 474 -8.38 -22.15 20.66
N LEU A 475 -9.17 -22.57 19.65
CA LEU A 475 -10.30 -21.80 19.10
C LEU A 475 -11.39 -21.53 20.13
N ASP A 476 -11.60 -22.40 21.11
CA ASP A 476 -12.62 -22.16 22.15
C ASP A 476 -12.27 -20.91 22.98
N SER A 477 -10.96 -20.70 23.19
CA SER A 477 -10.40 -19.58 23.96
C SER A 477 -10.21 -18.29 23.16
N ILE A 478 -10.42 -18.30 21.84
CA ILE A 478 -10.32 -17.09 21.02
C ILE A 478 -11.30 -16.01 21.46
N ASN A 479 -12.44 -16.40 22.06
CA ASN A 479 -13.48 -15.53 22.62
C ASN A 479 -12.97 -14.58 23.73
N LEU A 480 -11.78 -14.82 24.29
CA LEU A 480 -11.12 -13.88 25.21
C LEU A 480 -10.72 -12.56 24.52
N LEU A 481 -10.53 -12.56 23.20
CA LEU A 481 -10.10 -11.43 22.39
C LEU A 481 -11.24 -10.44 22.07
N SER A 482 -11.96 -9.96 23.09
CA SER A 482 -13.16 -9.10 22.94
C SER A 482 -12.96 -7.79 22.14
N SER A 483 -11.71 -7.34 22.00
CA SER A 483 -11.29 -6.16 21.23
C SER A 483 -11.15 -6.40 19.71
N LEU A 484 -11.24 -7.65 19.24
CA LEU A 484 -10.91 -8.05 17.88
C LEU A 484 -11.86 -7.43 16.83
N VAL A 485 -11.27 -6.85 15.79
CA VAL A 485 -11.93 -6.20 14.65
C VAL A 485 -11.72 -7.01 13.36
N GLU A 486 -10.59 -7.69 13.26
CA GLU A 486 -10.18 -8.46 12.08
C GLU A 486 -9.51 -9.77 12.50
N LEU A 487 -9.98 -10.87 11.93
CA LEU A 487 -9.46 -12.21 12.14
C LEU A 487 -9.20 -12.86 10.78
N GLN A 488 -7.95 -13.23 10.53
CA GLN A 488 -7.56 -13.93 9.30
C GLN A 488 -7.11 -15.36 9.63
N LEU A 489 -7.82 -16.34 9.06
CA LEU A 489 -7.69 -17.78 9.28
C LEU A 489 -7.72 -18.56 7.95
N SER A 490 -7.37 -17.94 6.84
CA SER A 490 -7.36 -18.58 5.52
C SER A 490 -6.22 -19.61 5.40
N SER A 491 -6.42 -20.70 4.66
CA SER A 491 -5.41 -21.75 4.47
C SER A 491 -4.91 -22.41 5.79
N THR A 492 -5.76 -22.50 6.81
CA THR A 492 -5.43 -23.09 8.14
C THR A 492 -5.92 -24.53 8.33
N SER A 493 -6.51 -25.13 7.29
CA SER A 493 -7.10 -26.49 7.29
C SER A 493 -8.29 -26.69 8.26
N LEU A 494 -9.02 -25.65 8.65
CA LEU A 494 -10.16 -25.77 9.58
C LEU A 494 -11.32 -26.61 9.01
N HIS A 495 -11.88 -27.52 9.82
CA HIS A 495 -12.98 -28.42 9.43
C HIS A 495 -14.37 -27.91 9.84
N SER A 496 -14.42 -27.08 10.88
CA SER A 496 -15.62 -26.46 11.44
C SER A 496 -15.45 -24.94 11.47
N PHE A 497 -16.57 -24.22 11.35
CA PHE A 497 -16.59 -22.78 11.53
C PHE A 497 -16.41 -22.44 13.03
N PRO A 498 -15.50 -21.52 13.41
CA PRO A 498 -15.26 -21.18 14.82
C PRO A 498 -16.45 -20.46 15.45
N ASN A 499 -16.71 -20.70 16.75
CA ASN A 499 -17.77 -19.97 17.45
C ASN A 499 -17.32 -18.54 17.78
N LEU A 500 -17.77 -17.58 16.96
CA LEU A 500 -17.45 -16.16 17.05
C LEU A 500 -18.68 -15.31 17.47
N SER A 501 -19.70 -15.95 18.05
CA SER A 501 -20.96 -15.31 18.44
C SER A 501 -20.81 -14.20 19.50
N THR A 502 -19.76 -14.27 20.32
CA THR A 502 -19.48 -13.30 21.39
C THR A 502 -18.89 -11.99 20.89
N PHE A 503 -18.29 -11.98 19.70
CA PHE A 503 -17.55 -10.83 19.18
C PHE A 503 -18.50 -9.71 18.74
N SER A 504 -18.47 -8.59 19.47
CA SER A 504 -19.26 -7.39 19.19
C SER A 504 -18.59 -6.46 18.16
N ASN A 505 -17.25 -6.47 18.11
CA ASN A 505 -16.44 -5.55 17.31
C ASN A 505 -15.93 -6.14 15.98
N LEU A 506 -16.02 -7.46 15.77
CA LEU A 506 -15.47 -8.12 14.57
C LEU A 506 -16.18 -7.64 13.30
N LYS A 507 -15.40 -7.25 12.30
CA LYS A 507 -15.84 -6.69 11.01
C LYS A 507 -15.34 -7.50 9.82
N VAL A 508 -14.10 -7.95 9.89
CA VAL A 508 -13.41 -8.66 8.81
C VAL A 508 -13.09 -10.07 9.28
N LEU A 509 -13.55 -11.07 8.54
CA LEU A 509 -13.25 -12.48 8.78
C LEU A 509 -12.88 -13.15 7.47
N THR A 510 -11.65 -13.66 7.37
CA THR A 510 -11.20 -14.47 6.22
C THR A 510 -10.98 -15.92 6.66
N LEU A 511 -11.62 -16.84 5.95
CA LEU A 511 -11.61 -18.29 6.18
C LEU A 511 -11.46 -19.05 4.86
N ALA A 512 -10.88 -18.39 3.83
CA ALA A 512 -10.71 -18.97 2.51
C ALA A 512 -9.78 -20.20 2.52
N ASN A 513 -9.91 -21.11 1.56
CA ASN A 513 -9.03 -22.28 1.40
C ASN A 513 -9.00 -23.20 2.65
N ASN A 514 -10.14 -23.40 3.30
CA ASN A 514 -10.30 -24.31 4.44
C ASN A 514 -11.16 -25.53 4.06
N LYS A 515 -11.61 -26.31 5.05
CA LYS A 515 -12.38 -27.55 4.90
C LYS A 515 -13.74 -27.46 5.60
N ILE A 516 -14.29 -26.25 5.70
CA ILE A 516 -15.55 -25.98 6.41
C ILE A 516 -16.71 -26.53 5.58
N HIS A 517 -17.54 -27.38 6.20
CA HIS A 517 -18.69 -28.02 5.54
C HIS A 517 -20.03 -27.30 5.75
N SER A 518 -20.18 -26.60 6.87
CA SER A 518 -21.43 -25.96 7.27
C SER A 518 -21.16 -24.73 8.15
N ILE A 519 -22.11 -23.80 8.14
CA ILE A 519 -22.11 -22.58 8.95
C ILE A 519 -23.51 -22.42 9.53
N GLU A 520 -23.60 -21.97 10.77
CA GLU A 520 -24.87 -21.72 11.47
C GLU A 520 -24.99 -20.25 11.89
N ASP A 521 -26.23 -19.77 12.03
CA ASP A 521 -26.50 -18.42 12.55
C ASP A 521 -26.01 -18.22 14.00
N SER A 522 -26.02 -19.31 14.76
CA SER A 522 -25.64 -19.42 16.17
C SER A 522 -24.18 -19.00 16.42
N VAL A 523 -23.26 -19.35 15.53
CA VAL A 523 -21.81 -19.15 15.65
C VAL A 523 -21.30 -17.85 15.02
N LEU A 524 -22.12 -17.16 14.22
CA LEU A 524 -21.72 -15.94 13.53
C LEU A 524 -21.75 -14.70 14.46
N PRO A 525 -20.79 -13.75 14.34
CA PRO A 525 -20.83 -12.48 15.05
C PRO A 525 -22.05 -11.63 14.61
N LYS A 526 -22.37 -10.59 15.38
CA LYS A 526 -23.59 -9.79 15.14
C LYS A 526 -23.58 -8.96 13.84
N CYS A 527 -22.42 -8.48 13.40
CA CYS A 527 -22.33 -7.41 12.39
C CYS A 527 -20.95 -7.42 11.68
N LEU A 528 -20.70 -8.46 10.89
CA LEU A 528 -19.57 -8.52 9.94
C LEU A 528 -19.83 -7.60 8.75
N THR A 529 -18.77 -7.02 8.18
CA THR A 529 -18.80 -6.23 6.94
C THR A 529 -18.14 -6.92 5.77
N HIS A 530 -17.12 -7.76 6.03
CA HIS A 530 -16.43 -8.59 5.05
C HIS A 530 -16.32 -10.02 5.57
N LEU A 531 -16.75 -10.99 4.75
CA LEU A 531 -16.67 -12.42 5.05
C LEU A 531 -16.16 -13.19 3.81
N ASP A 532 -14.95 -13.74 3.90
CA ASP A 532 -14.41 -14.63 2.87
C ASP A 532 -14.47 -16.10 3.31
N LEU A 533 -15.22 -16.89 2.55
CA LEU A 533 -15.42 -18.33 2.70
C LEU A 533 -15.06 -19.08 1.41
N SER A 534 -14.36 -18.44 0.48
CA SER A 534 -14.01 -19.01 -0.82
C SER A 534 -13.19 -20.30 -0.67
N ASN A 535 -13.35 -21.22 -1.63
CA ASN A 535 -12.67 -22.52 -1.66
C ASN A 535 -12.79 -23.30 -0.32
N ASN A 536 -14.02 -23.61 0.06
CA ASN A 536 -14.37 -24.47 1.20
C ASN A 536 -15.29 -25.62 0.72
N LEU A 537 -15.83 -26.40 1.65
CA LEU A 537 -16.69 -27.56 1.38
C LEU A 537 -18.16 -27.28 1.73
N ILE A 538 -18.58 -26.01 1.66
CA ILE A 538 -19.92 -25.58 2.08
C ILE A 538 -20.95 -26.00 1.05
N HIS A 539 -21.95 -26.77 1.49
CA HIS A 539 -23.09 -27.14 0.67
C HIS A 539 -24.29 -26.21 0.84
N ASN A 540 -24.56 -25.69 2.03
CA ASN A 540 -25.80 -24.94 2.30
C ASN A 540 -25.59 -23.76 3.26
N LEU A 541 -26.26 -22.64 2.96
CA LEU A 541 -26.27 -21.37 3.71
C LEU A 541 -27.69 -20.99 4.20
N SER A 542 -28.63 -21.95 4.18
CA SER A 542 -30.04 -21.77 4.55
C SER A 542 -30.21 -21.28 5.99
N THR A 543 -29.40 -21.81 6.90
CA THR A 543 -29.33 -21.52 8.34
C THR A 543 -29.10 -20.05 8.69
N ILE A 544 -28.32 -19.32 7.90
CA ILE A 544 -27.89 -17.94 8.22
C ILE A 544 -29.08 -16.97 8.08
N SER A 545 -29.41 -16.23 9.14
CA SER A 545 -30.52 -15.28 9.13
C SER A 545 -30.19 -14.00 8.36
N VAL A 546 -31.20 -13.40 7.72
CA VAL A 546 -31.06 -12.08 7.04
C VAL A 546 -30.60 -11.00 8.02
N THR A 547 -30.93 -11.14 9.31
CA THR A 547 -30.48 -10.23 10.38
C THR A 547 -28.96 -10.20 10.55
N LYS A 548 -28.24 -11.31 10.36
CA LYS A 548 -26.75 -11.31 10.38
C LYS A 548 -26.14 -10.67 9.14
N LEU A 549 -26.86 -10.67 8.02
CA LEU A 549 -26.42 -10.11 6.73
C LEU A 549 -26.58 -8.58 6.65
N SER A 550 -27.31 -7.97 7.59
CA SER A 550 -27.65 -6.53 7.55
C SER A 550 -26.46 -5.56 7.57
N CYS A 551 -25.28 -6.01 8.04
CA CYS A 551 -24.04 -5.24 8.02
C CYS A 551 -23.07 -5.63 6.88
N LEU A 552 -23.38 -6.73 6.17
CA LEU A 552 -22.43 -7.37 5.28
C LEU A 552 -22.39 -6.64 3.93
N HIS A 553 -21.20 -6.21 3.53
CA HIS A 553 -20.97 -5.45 2.30
C HIS A 553 -20.19 -6.26 1.26
N ASP A 554 -19.35 -7.18 1.72
CA ASP A 554 -18.55 -8.07 0.88
C ASP A 554 -18.67 -9.51 1.42
N LEU A 555 -19.06 -10.43 0.54
CA LEU A 555 -19.25 -11.84 0.84
C LEU A 555 -18.69 -12.67 -0.31
N LYS A 556 -17.67 -13.48 -0.03
CA LYS A 556 -17.06 -14.38 -1.01
C LYS A 556 -17.37 -15.83 -0.64
N ILE A 557 -18.05 -16.53 -1.53
CA ILE A 557 -18.40 -17.96 -1.38
C ILE A 557 -18.04 -18.78 -2.62
N SER A 558 -17.20 -18.23 -3.51
CA SER A 558 -16.70 -18.91 -4.71
C SER A 558 -16.02 -20.25 -4.38
N TYR A 559 -15.96 -21.15 -5.36
CA TYR A 559 -15.34 -22.47 -5.28
C TYR A 559 -15.86 -23.34 -4.12
N ASN A 560 -17.11 -23.17 -3.72
CA ASN A 560 -17.81 -24.06 -2.78
C ASN A 560 -18.79 -24.99 -3.52
N PRO A 561 -18.99 -26.24 -3.06
CA PRO A 561 -19.92 -27.20 -3.65
C PRO A 561 -21.38 -26.92 -3.25
N LEU A 562 -21.84 -25.67 -3.43
CA LEU A 562 -23.16 -25.19 -3.01
C LEU A 562 -24.29 -26.00 -3.63
N GLU A 563 -25.35 -26.27 -2.87
CA GLU A 563 -26.61 -26.83 -3.35
C GLU A 563 -27.47 -25.71 -3.95
N CYS A 564 -28.04 -25.92 -5.14
CA CYS A 564 -28.95 -24.97 -5.77
C CYS A 564 -30.30 -24.92 -5.02
N HIS A 565 -30.35 -24.12 -3.95
CA HIS A 565 -31.49 -23.98 -3.05
C HIS A 565 -31.99 -22.53 -2.98
N CYS A 566 -33.31 -22.34 -2.84
CA CYS A 566 -33.97 -21.02 -2.79
C CYS A 566 -33.39 -20.07 -1.74
N SER A 567 -32.83 -20.59 -0.64
CA SER A 567 -32.19 -19.76 0.39
C SER A 567 -30.94 -19.00 -0.07
N LEU A 568 -30.43 -19.24 -1.29
CA LEU A 568 -29.34 -18.46 -1.88
C LEU A 568 -29.80 -17.07 -2.37
N GLU A 569 -31.10 -16.88 -2.65
CA GLU A 569 -31.67 -15.61 -3.13
C GLU A 569 -31.35 -14.42 -2.21
N LYS A 570 -31.42 -14.63 -0.89
CA LYS A 570 -31.14 -13.60 0.13
C LYS A 570 -29.71 -13.04 0.11
N PHE A 571 -28.77 -13.70 -0.59
CA PHE A 571 -27.38 -13.24 -0.74
C PHE A 571 -27.12 -12.54 -2.08
N TYR A 572 -28.03 -12.65 -3.06
CA TYR A 572 -27.80 -12.21 -4.44
C TYR A 572 -27.25 -10.78 -4.56
N THR A 573 -27.84 -9.84 -3.84
CA THR A 573 -27.45 -8.41 -3.87
C THR A 573 -26.06 -8.14 -3.30
N ILE A 574 -25.55 -9.00 -2.40
CA ILE A 574 -24.22 -8.88 -1.80
C ILE A 574 -23.19 -9.55 -2.72
N LEU A 575 -23.52 -10.74 -3.26
CA LEU A 575 -22.62 -11.49 -4.14
C LEU A 575 -22.32 -10.72 -5.45
N GLN A 576 -23.23 -9.88 -5.92
CA GLN A 576 -23.00 -9.00 -7.08
C GLN A 576 -21.83 -7.99 -6.90
N ALA A 577 -21.32 -7.80 -5.69
CA ALA A 577 -20.14 -6.97 -5.43
C ALA A 577 -18.80 -7.68 -5.70
N ASP A 578 -18.79 -9.01 -5.84
CA ASP A 578 -17.59 -9.78 -6.18
C ASP A 578 -17.38 -9.79 -7.71
N ASP A 579 -16.20 -9.34 -8.16
CA ASP A 579 -15.80 -9.36 -9.58
C ASP A 579 -15.90 -10.77 -10.20
N LEU A 580 -15.74 -11.82 -9.40
CA LEU A 580 -15.85 -13.22 -9.85
C LEU A 580 -17.28 -13.74 -9.97
N PHE A 581 -18.31 -13.00 -9.52
CA PHE A 581 -19.71 -13.50 -9.46
C PHE A 581 -20.27 -13.99 -10.81
N TYR A 582 -19.76 -13.46 -11.92
CA TYR A 582 -20.16 -13.86 -13.27
C TYR A 582 -19.28 -14.97 -13.88
N ASP A 583 -18.19 -15.39 -13.23
CA ASP A 583 -17.40 -16.56 -13.63
C ASP A 583 -18.10 -17.87 -13.22
N GLN A 584 -18.48 -18.65 -14.23
CA GLN A 584 -19.19 -19.92 -14.09
C GLN A 584 -18.35 -21.01 -13.40
N ASN A 585 -17.02 -20.89 -13.40
CA ASN A 585 -16.10 -21.80 -12.73
C ASN A 585 -15.89 -21.44 -11.26
N ALA A 586 -16.07 -20.16 -10.90
CA ALA A 586 -15.94 -19.66 -9.53
C ALA A 586 -17.26 -19.75 -8.77
N TYR A 587 -18.37 -19.34 -9.39
CA TYR A 587 -19.69 -19.29 -8.78
C TYR A 587 -20.66 -20.24 -9.45
N TYR A 588 -20.80 -21.42 -8.86
CA TYR A 588 -21.72 -22.47 -9.29
C TYR A 588 -22.49 -23.07 -8.11
N CYS A 589 -23.58 -23.76 -8.42
CA CYS A 589 -24.28 -24.64 -7.50
C CYS A 589 -24.63 -25.97 -8.19
N PHE A 590 -24.87 -27.01 -7.40
CA PHE A 590 -25.29 -28.32 -7.86
C PHE A 590 -26.78 -28.55 -7.60
N SER A 591 -27.48 -29.07 -8.60
CA SER A 591 -28.77 -29.75 -8.40
C SER A 591 -28.69 -31.15 -8.97
N ASN A 592 -28.87 -32.15 -8.11
CA ASN A 592 -28.65 -33.56 -8.43
C ASN A 592 -27.23 -33.83 -8.94
N ARG A 593 -27.06 -34.10 -10.25
CA ARG A 593 -25.76 -34.36 -10.91
C ARG A 593 -25.31 -33.22 -11.82
N TRP A 594 -26.04 -32.12 -11.86
CA TRP A 594 -25.82 -31.01 -12.78
C TRP A 594 -25.28 -29.80 -12.03
N GLN A 595 -24.22 -29.21 -12.58
CA GLN A 595 -23.65 -27.94 -12.15
C GLN A 595 -24.31 -26.80 -12.92
N TYR A 596 -24.68 -25.74 -12.22
CA TYR A 596 -25.31 -24.54 -12.79
C TYR A 596 -24.52 -23.30 -12.39
N PRO A 597 -24.25 -22.35 -13.30
CA PRO A 597 -23.72 -21.04 -12.94
C PRO A 597 -24.68 -20.33 -11.98
N LEU A 598 -24.18 -19.88 -10.83
CA LEU A 598 -25.03 -19.37 -9.75
C LEU A 598 -25.74 -18.06 -10.15
N SER A 599 -25.07 -17.18 -10.89
CA SER A 599 -25.66 -15.93 -11.39
C SER A 599 -26.85 -16.18 -12.32
N THR A 600 -26.74 -17.14 -13.24
CA THR A 600 -27.85 -17.54 -14.13
C THR A 600 -28.99 -18.21 -13.35
N TYR A 601 -28.68 -19.04 -12.36
CA TYR A 601 -29.67 -19.65 -11.48
C TYR A 601 -30.48 -18.57 -10.74
N LEU A 602 -29.82 -17.66 -10.03
CA LEU A 602 -30.46 -16.59 -9.25
C LEU A 602 -31.16 -15.51 -10.11
N GLN A 603 -30.78 -15.33 -11.37
CA GLN A 603 -31.52 -14.48 -12.32
C GLN A 603 -32.80 -15.16 -12.87
N SER A 604 -32.91 -16.48 -12.75
CA SER A 604 -34.04 -17.26 -13.28
C SER A 604 -35.04 -17.75 -12.22
N THR A 605 -34.77 -17.50 -10.94
CA THR A 605 -35.72 -17.73 -9.83
C THR A 605 -36.81 -16.67 -9.83
N VAL A 606 -38.00 -17.02 -10.34
CA VAL A 606 -39.15 -16.10 -10.45
C VAL A 606 -40.03 -16.07 -9.19
N SER A 607 -40.02 -17.13 -8.36
CA SER A 607 -40.76 -17.17 -7.10
C SER A 607 -40.28 -18.32 -6.19
N CYS A 608 -39.44 -18.02 -5.21
CA CYS A 608 -39.21 -18.91 -4.07
C CYS A 608 -40.35 -18.77 -3.05
N GLU A 609 -41.53 -19.33 -3.36
CA GLU A 609 -42.65 -19.35 -2.40
C GLU A 609 -42.28 -20.20 -1.18
N SER A 610 -42.39 -19.59 0.01
CA SER A 610 -42.22 -20.28 1.28
C SER A 610 -43.34 -21.30 1.49
N THR A 611 -43.05 -22.59 1.30
CA THR A 611 -43.98 -23.69 1.59
C THR A 611 -44.09 -23.98 3.10
N ASP A 612 -44.35 -22.95 3.90
CA ASP A 612 -44.75 -23.06 5.32
C ASP A 612 -46.25 -23.32 5.49
N THR A 613 -46.95 -23.62 4.39
CA THR A 613 -48.34 -24.10 4.38
C THR A 613 -48.47 -25.43 3.65
N TYR A 614 -48.10 -26.51 4.34
CA TYR A 614 -48.77 -27.80 4.14
C TYR A 614 -50.24 -27.68 4.59
N THR A 615 -51.03 -26.95 3.80
CA THR A 615 -52.46 -27.23 3.73
C THR A 615 -52.59 -28.63 3.15
N SER A 616 -53.15 -29.53 3.95
CA SER A 616 -53.33 -30.92 3.58
C SER A 616 -54.29 -31.05 2.40
N ILE A 617 -53.73 -31.07 1.18
CA ILE A 617 -54.46 -31.51 -0.02
C ILE A 617 -54.92 -32.94 0.27
N PRO A 618 -56.24 -33.21 0.34
CA PRO A 618 -56.72 -34.55 0.61
C PRO A 618 -56.29 -35.47 -0.53
N SER A 619 -55.66 -36.58 -0.17
CA SER A 619 -55.14 -37.57 -1.10
C SER A 619 -56.26 -38.16 -1.97
N PHE A 620 -56.37 -37.66 -3.21
CA PHE A 620 -57.27 -38.20 -4.24
C PHE A 620 -56.97 -39.66 -4.61
N SER A 621 -55.87 -40.24 -4.08
CA SER A 621 -55.54 -41.67 -4.17
C SER A 621 -56.44 -42.59 -3.33
N HIS A 622 -57.21 -42.08 -2.35
CA HIS A 622 -58.09 -42.94 -1.53
C HIS A 622 -59.46 -43.23 -2.15
N VAL A 623 -60.02 -42.34 -2.99
CA VAL A 623 -61.33 -42.57 -3.61
C VAL A 623 -61.26 -43.59 -4.75
N LEU A 624 -60.19 -43.56 -5.55
CA LEU A 624 -59.99 -44.54 -6.63
C LEU A 624 -59.61 -45.93 -6.09
N GLY A 625 -58.83 -45.98 -5.00
CA GLY A 625 -58.42 -47.23 -4.36
C GLY A 625 -59.60 -48.03 -3.78
N ILE A 626 -60.56 -47.38 -3.12
CA ILE A 626 -61.72 -48.06 -2.52
C ILE A 626 -62.65 -48.67 -3.58
N PHE A 627 -62.83 -47.99 -4.72
CA PHE A 627 -63.62 -48.53 -5.84
C PHE A 627 -62.94 -49.74 -6.51
N VAL A 628 -61.61 -49.70 -6.66
CA VAL A 628 -60.83 -50.83 -7.17
C VAL A 628 -60.84 -52.01 -6.18
N ILE A 629 -60.76 -51.76 -4.87
CA ILE A 629 -60.81 -52.82 -3.84
C ILE A 629 -62.17 -53.55 -3.85
N PHE A 630 -63.30 -52.84 -3.99
CA PHE A 630 -64.61 -53.49 -4.07
C PHE A 630 -64.77 -54.38 -5.32
N ILE A 631 -64.27 -53.92 -6.48
CA ILE A 631 -64.28 -54.73 -7.71
C ILE A 631 -63.28 -55.89 -7.60
N ALA A 632 -62.11 -55.69 -7.00
CA ALA A 632 -61.09 -56.71 -6.79
C ALA A 632 -61.53 -57.78 -5.78
N MET A 633 -62.32 -57.46 -4.75
CA MET A 633 -62.90 -58.48 -3.86
C MET A 633 -63.98 -59.32 -4.56
N PHE A 634 -64.75 -58.73 -5.48
CA PHE A 634 -65.78 -59.46 -6.24
C PHE A 634 -65.18 -60.44 -7.26
N PHE A 635 -64.11 -60.05 -7.97
CA PHE A 635 -63.41 -60.95 -8.91
C PHE A 635 -62.33 -61.83 -8.25
N GLY A 636 -61.73 -61.41 -7.14
CA GLY A 636 -60.70 -62.15 -6.42
C GLY A 636 -61.20 -63.47 -5.81
N ALA A 637 -62.47 -63.54 -5.42
CA ALA A 637 -63.11 -64.78 -4.97
C ALA A 637 -63.18 -65.86 -6.07
N LEU A 638 -63.12 -65.48 -7.35
CA LEU A 638 -63.18 -66.41 -8.49
C LEU A 638 -61.80 -66.89 -8.96
N PHE A 639 -60.73 -66.15 -8.64
CA PHE A 639 -59.39 -66.37 -9.22
C PHE A 639 -58.47 -67.26 -8.36
N ILE A 640 -58.80 -67.50 -7.08
CA ILE A 640 -58.03 -68.38 -6.18
C ILE A 640 -57.99 -69.86 -6.68
N LEU A 641 -58.82 -70.23 -7.65
CA LEU A 641 -58.93 -71.60 -8.16
C LEU A 641 -57.94 -71.99 -9.28
N THR A 642 -57.21 -71.06 -9.90
CA THR A 642 -56.34 -71.39 -11.07
C THR A 642 -54.95 -70.75 -11.06
N ARG A 643 -54.02 -71.47 -10.42
CA ARG A 643 -52.57 -71.59 -10.72
C ARG A 643 -51.64 -70.36 -10.63
N LEU A 644 -50.63 -70.56 -9.78
CA LEU A 644 -49.24 -70.10 -9.90
C LEU A 644 -48.71 -69.99 -11.36
N ASN A 645 -48.09 -68.85 -11.72
CA ASN A 645 -46.68 -68.83 -12.18
C ASN A 645 -45.98 -67.45 -12.21
N SER A 646 -44.69 -67.46 -11.83
CA SER A 646 -43.49 -66.70 -12.29
C SER A 646 -43.49 -65.22 -12.80
N LEU A 647 -42.58 -64.43 -12.17
CA LEU A 647 -41.48 -63.59 -12.74
C LEU A 647 -41.70 -62.17 -13.37
N ILE A 648 -40.90 -61.20 -12.86
CA ILE A 648 -40.26 -60.03 -13.56
C ILE A 648 -41.22 -58.82 -13.86
N THR A 649 -40.87 -57.52 -13.87
CA THR A 649 -39.63 -56.78 -14.25
C THR A 649 -39.17 -55.64 -13.26
N ARG A 650 -38.77 -54.45 -13.77
CA ARG A 650 -38.13 -53.26 -13.14
C ARG A 650 -38.85 -51.92 -13.50
N TYR A 651 -38.60 -50.90 -12.68
CA TYR A 651 -38.62 -49.42 -12.92
C TYR A 651 -39.90 -48.69 -13.44
N ASN A 652 -40.30 -47.64 -12.72
CA ASN A 652 -40.06 -46.24 -13.15
C ASN A 652 -40.38 -45.22 -12.02
N LEU A 653 -39.54 -44.18 -11.91
CA LEU A 653 -39.80 -42.95 -11.15
C LEU A 653 -40.04 -41.81 -12.15
N LEU A 654 -40.99 -40.93 -11.86
CA LEU A 654 -41.43 -39.86 -12.76
C LEU A 654 -40.50 -38.64 -12.73
N SER A 655 -40.25 -38.05 -13.90
CA SER A 655 -39.63 -36.73 -14.07
C SER A 655 -40.66 -35.72 -14.58
N PHE A 656 -40.41 -34.42 -14.36
CA PHE A 656 -41.25 -33.33 -14.87
C PHE A 656 -40.50 -32.51 -15.94
N ASN A 657 -41.26 -31.94 -16.88
CA ASN A 657 -40.74 -31.30 -18.09
C ASN A 657 -40.24 -29.87 -17.86
N TYR A 658 -39.12 -29.53 -18.49
CA TYR A 658 -38.68 -28.15 -18.73
C TYR A 658 -38.65 -27.88 -20.25
N ARG A 659 -39.06 -26.68 -20.68
CA ARG A 659 -38.97 -26.23 -22.07
C ARG A 659 -37.77 -25.31 -22.25
N PRO A 660 -36.80 -25.61 -23.13
CA PRO A 660 -35.69 -24.70 -23.40
C PRO A 660 -36.15 -23.48 -24.22
N VAL A 661 -35.46 -22.36 -24.00
CA VAL A 661 -35.55 -21.14 -24.82
C VAL A 661 -34.96 -21.44 -26.20
N LYS A 662 -35.55 -20.88 -27.26
CA LYS A 662 -35.04 -21.01 -28.63
C LYS A 662 -33.69 -20.29 -28.76
N THR A 663 -32.62 -21.04 -28.96
CA THR A 663 -31.46 -20.56 -29.72
C THR A 663 -31.80 -20.60 -31.21
N LEU A 664 -31.62 -19.48 -31.91
CA LEU A 664 -31.33 -19.56 -33.34
C LEU A 664 -29.92 -20.11 -33.47
N ASP A 665 -29.77 -21.23 -34.18
CA ASP A 665 -28.68 -21.48 -35.13
C ASP A 665 -29.05 -22.73 -35.95
N GLU A 666 -28.90 -22.65 -37.27
CA GLU A 666 -29.12 -23.80 -38.18
C GLU A 666 -27.87 -24.69 -38.25
N PRO A 667 -28.02 -26.00 -38.52
CA PRO A 667 -26.90 -26.95 -38.52
C PRO A 667 -26.18 -27.01 -39.88
N ILE A 668 -24.91 -27.40 -39.84
CA ILE A 668 -24.21 -28.04 -40.96
C ILE A 668 -23.63 -29.37 -40.46
N ASP A 669 -24.11 -30.46 -41.05
CA ASP A 669 -23.56 -31.83 -41.18
C ASP A 669 -22.83 -32.52 -40.00
N LEU A 670 -23.17 -33.76 -39.61
CA LEU A 670 -24.26 -34.67 -40.04
C LEU A 670 -24.52 -35.73 -38.96
#